data_AF-A0A842MDV8-F1
#
_entry.id   AF-A0A842MDV8-F1
#
_cell.length_a   1.000
_cell.length_b   1.000
_cell.length_c   1.000
_cell.angle_alpha   90.00
_cell.angle_beta   90.00
_cell.angle_gamma   90.00
#
_symmetry.space_group_name_H-M   'P 1'
#
loop_
_entity.id
_entity.type
_entity.pdbx_description
1 polymer ?
#
loop_
_entity_poly.entity_id
_entity_poly.type
_entity_poly.pdbx_seq_one_letter_code
_entity_poly.pdbx_strand_id
1 'polypeptide(L)'
;MAICQVRVCCLVDVAPEVGPQGKAHKRVSSSGKTSPKKQKHAKPVHRELLTVAEAEARKMRAVNPAQYYRQNLGQLGFGDPEHALVQTIKELMDNSLDACEAMGVLPEVTVELTATAKKYEVVTNKTKDGGVRAFPVFRLAVEDNGCGVLKGKVAKCFGSVLYGSKFFSFKQSRGQQGLGVHAAIIYAQLTSLEPAVITTKIESDPKAYRVVLKIDTERNSPVVVSSEEVDFPRSHGTRVELMIAGDYTQKVESFIKELSLANPHADLKFTVVAQAGQEPKELHFKRANEILPPPPKEIKPHLLSMEPGALLEMKSNDACCATAKQFLVRHFVRISDAKAEDLLKAAGLSPTSSPKEIDVEALLKAAREGDLMRPPLDVLSPIGEDALRQSIRRIYSDAEFICTASREPWSYRGVPFQIEVGAAYGGKSVIGDCERVKEGVFKSRVIRLANKCPLIYDSRDCLLYKVVKEINWKNYKLPQDEGNLPMAPIVIIISLVSTKVPYSVPGKFAVAYHEEIREQLRLALQSLGRLIQGYISHRQRQEHEQHRQSIFQIYAREIARDMSVLTGQDQELIYNRLMASVKTKKQKARAIRAHGSGTPSTQTPATDAIRSLAGDPAEIPVEIPVQKPKKQQFTLEEYLR
;
A
#
# COMPACT_ATOMS: atom_id res chain seq x y z
N MET A 1 -14.57 -34.43 -42.14
CA MET A 1 -14.30 -35.88 -42.08
C MET A 1 -13.94 -36.24 -40.64
N ALA A 2 -14.63 -37.25 -40.12
CA ALA A 2 -14.46 -37.94 -38.82
C ALA A 2 -14.65 -37.14 -37.50
N ILE A 3 -15.90 -37.19 -37.04
CA ILE A 3 -16.40 -37.02 -35.66
C ILE A 3 -16.25 -38.36 -34.93
N CYS A 4 -15.98 -38.39 -33.62
CA CYS A 4 -16.61 -39.41 -32.74
C CYS A 4 -16.56 -39.09 -31.24
N GLN A 5 -17.76 -39.02 -30.65
CA GLN A 5 -18.08 -39.08 -29.22
C GLN A 5 -18.06 -40.54 -28.73
N VAL A 6 -17.67 -40.80 -27.48
CA VAL A 6 -18.16 -41.96 -26.68
C VAL A 6 -18.13 -41.54 -25.19
N ARG A 7 -19.24 -41.21 -24.51
CA ARG A 7 -20.28 -42.05 -23.86
C ARG A 7 -19.78 -42.91 -22.69
N VAL A 8 -20.13 -42.50 -21.47
CA VAL A 8 -20.04 -43.27 -20.22
C VAL A 8 -21.31 -44.14 -20.11
N CYS A 9 -21.15 -45.43 -19.81
CA CYS A 9 -22.24 -46.34 -19.44
C CYS A 9 -21.88 -47.06 -18.13
N CYS A 10 -22.85 -47.11 -17.23
CA CYS A 10 -22.90 -47.89 -15.98
C CYS A 10 -23.16 -49.39 -16.25
N LEU A 11 -22.85 -50.24 -15.26
CA LEU A 11 -23.52 -51.50 -14.81
C LEU A 11 -22.59 -52.15 -13.75
N VAL A 12 -22.91 -52.20 -12.44
CA VAL A 12 -23.87 -53.02 -11.66
C VAL A 12 -23.34 -54.43 -11.30
N ASP A 13 -23.27 -54.64 -9.97
CA ASP A 13 -23.36 -55.85 -9.11
C ASP A 13 -22.42 -57.07 -9.25
N VAL A 14 -21.98 -57.58 -8.09
CA VAL A 14 -22.39 -58.88 -7.47
C VAL A 14 -21.46 -59.21 -6.26
N ALA A 15 -22.05 -59.38 -5.08
CA ALA A 15 -21.50 -60.10 -3.90
C ALA A 15 -21.83 -61.62 -4.01
N PRO A 16 -21.42 -62.63 -3.17
CA PRO A 16 -21.18 -62.51 -1.73
C PRO A 16 -20.28 -63.61 -1.04
N GLU A 17 -20.32 -63.66 0.31
CA GLU A 17 -20.15 -64.81 1.26
C GLU A 17 -18.76 -65.49 1.47
N VAL A 18 -18.34 -66.10 2.59
CA VAL A 18 -18.70 -66.31 4.03
C VAL A 18 -17.45 -67.01 4.66
N GLY A 19 -17.21 -66.87 5.97
CA GLY A 19 -16.09 -67.48 6.75
C GLY A 19 -16.11 -69.03 6.86
N PRO A 20 -15.56 -69.72 7.90
CA PRO A 20 -15.04 -69.23 9.19
C PRO A 20 -13.81 -69.97 9.82
N GLN A 21 -13.32 -69.42 10.95
CA GLN A 21 -12.81 -70.03 12.22
C GLN A 21 -11.91 -71.31 12.29
N GLY A 22 -10.89 -71.24 13.17
CA GLY A 22 -10.61 -72.33 14.16
C GLY A 22 -9.15 -72.63 14.58
N LYS A 23 -8.79 -72.25 15.83
CA LYS A 23 -8.06 -72.97 16.95
C LYS A 23 -7.01 -74.07 16.61
N ALA A 24 -5.97 -74.44 17.39
CA ALA A 24 -5.24 -74.03 18.60
C ALA A 24 -4.12 -75.09 18.87
N HIS A 25 -3.15 -74.79 19.76
CA HIS A 25 -2.22 -75.70 20.50
C HIS A 25 -1.02 -76.32 19.72
N LYS A 26 0.16 -76.63 20.29
CA LYS A 26 0.71 -76.75 21.66
C LYS A 26 2.26 -76.73 21.61
N ARG A 27 2.91 -76.39 22.74
CA ARG A 27 4.36 -76.48 23.04
C ARG A 27 4.92 -77.92 22.93
N VAL A 28 6.22 -78.10 22.61
CA VAL A 28 7.22 -78.93 23.35
C VAL A 28 8.66 -78.50 22.98
N SER A 29 9.52 -78.58 24.00
CA SER A 29 10.96 -78.36 24.17
C SER A 29 11.94 -79.21 23.33
N SER A 30 13.19 -78.75 23.12
CA SER A 30 14.41 -79.28 23.79
C SER A 30 15.73 -79.00 23.05
N SER A 31 16.72 -78.51 23.81
CA SER A 31 18.18 -78.78 23.77
C SER A 31 19.02 -78.64 22.48
N GLY A 32 19.87 -77.61 22.49
CA GLY A 32 21.32 -77.59 22.25
C GLY A 32 22.00 -78.55 21.25
N LYS A 33 22.73 -77.95 20.29
CA LYS A 33 24.16 -78.20 20.02
C LYS A 33 24.71 -77.24 18.95
N THR A 34 25.97 -76.88 19.14
CA THR A 34 26.77 -75.87 18.44
C THR A 34 27.41 -76.36 17.14
N SER A 35 27.41 -75.47 16.12
CA SER A 35 28.34 -75.32 14.96
C SER A 35 28.41 -76.42 13.87
N PRO A 36 28.83 -76.13 12.61
CA PRO A 36 29.38 -74.89 12.05
C PRO A 36 28.66 -74.35 10.78
N LYS A 37 29.05 -73.13 10.39
CA LYS A 37 28.62 -72.33 9.24
C LYS A 37 28.50 -73.14 7.93
N LYS A 38 27.29 -73.26 7.39
CA LYS A 38 27.04 -73.47 5.95
C LYS A 38 26.54 -72.16 5.36
N GLN A 39 27.30 -71.60 4.44
CA GLN A 39 26.86 -70.52 3.56
C GLN A 39 25.57 -70.96 2.85
N LYS A 40 24.44 -70.39 3.25
CA LYS A 40 23.20 -70.52 2.49
C LYS A 40 23.23 -69.43 1.43
N HIS A 41 23.35 -69.83 0.17
CA HIS A 41 23.05 -68.98 -0.98
C HIS A 41 21.71 -68.30 -0.75
N ALA A 42 21.73 -66.96 -0.66
CA ALA A 42 20.52 -66.15 -0.61
C ALA A 42 19.71 -66.44 -1.88
N LYS A 43 18.49 -66.94 -1.72
CA LYS A 43 17.51 -66.96 -2.81
C LYS A 43 17.39 -65.51 -3.33
N PRO A 44 17.34 -65.28 -4.65
CA PRO A 44 17.10 -63.95 -5.17
C PRO A 44 15.72 -63.53 -4.67
N VAL A 45 15.69 -62.51 -3.80
CA VAL A 45 14.45 -61.83 -3.47
C VAL A 45 13.96 -61.29 -4.80
N HIS A 46 12.86 -61.85 -5.32
CA HIS A 46 12.11 -61.23 -6.41
C HIS A 46 11.80 -59.82 -5.94
N ARG A 47 12.57 -58.83 -6.41
CA ARG A 47 12.17 -57.43 -6.36
C ARG A 47 10.94 -57.37 -7.23
N GLU A 48 9.76 -57.45 -6.62
CA GLU A 48 8.53 -57.03 -7.27
C GLU A 48 8.83 -55.67 -7.88
N LEU A 49 8.76 -55.60 -9.21
CA LEU A 49 8.93 -54.36 -9.95
C LEU A 49 7.80 -53.47 -9.47
N LEU A 50 8.13 -52.55 -8.57
CA LEU A 50 7.22 -51.53 -8.07
C LEU A 50 6.46 -50.97 -9.26
N THR A 51 5.14 -50.97 -9.15
CA THR A 51 4.32 -50.35 -10.17
C THR A 51 4.73 -48.88 -10.31
N VAL A 52 4.53 -48.27 -11.49
CA VAL A 52 4.83 -46.84 -11.69
C VAL A 52 4.14 -45.99 -10.62
N ALA A 53 2.93 -46.39 -10.19
CA ALA A 53 2.20 -45.76 -9.11
C ALA A 53 2.90 -45.86 -7.74
N GLU A 54 3.42 -47.03 -7.35
CA GLU A 54 4.15 -47.20 -6.07
C GLU A 54 5.52 -46.52 -6.10
N ALA A 55 6.19 -46.52 -7.25
CA ALA A 55 7.43 -45.80 -7.46
C ALA A 55 7.23 -44.28 -7.34
N GLU A 56 6.14 -43.75 -7.90
CA GLU A 56 5.79 -42.33 -7.78
C GLU A 56 5.28 -41.98 -6.38
N ALA A 57 4.52 -42.87 -5.74
CA ALA A 57 4.06 -42.70 -4.36
C ALA A 57 5.21 -42.63 -3.35
N ARG A 58 6.29 -43.39 -3.57
CA ARG A 58 7.52 -43.28 -2.75
C ARG A 58 8.28 -41.96 -2.96
N LYS A 59 8.07 -41.26 -4.08
CA LYS A 59 8.65 -39.93 -4.32
C LYS A 59 7.81 -38.80 -3.74
N MET A 60 6.52 -39.04 -3.45
CA MET A 60 5.65 -38.04 -2.84
C MET A 60 6.17 -37.68 -1.44
N ARG A 61 6.38 -36.38 -1.21
CA ARG A 61 6.81 -35.82 0.08
C ARG A 61 5.94 -34.63 0.44
N ALA A 62 5.56 -34.52 1.71
CA ALA A 62 4.92 -33.32 2.22
C ALA A 62 5.94 -32.17 2.27
N VAL A 63 5.53 -30.98 1.83
CA VAL A 63 6.36 -29.77 1.84
C VAL A 63 5.89 -28.86 2.96
N ASN A 64 6.83 -28.45 3.82
CA ASN A 64 6.58 -27.50 4.89
C ASN A 64 6.39 -26.07 4.32
N PRO A 65 5.52 -25.21 4.89
CA PRO A 65 5.44 -23.79 4.55
C PRO A 65 6.78 -23.09 4.31
N ALA A 66 7.77 -23.26 5.19
CA ALA A 66 9.08 -22.60 5.02
C ALA A 66 9.83 -23.09 3.77
N GLN A 67 9.73 -24.39 3.46
CA GLN A 67 10.30 -24.98 2.24
C GLN A 67 9.55 -24.52 0.99
N TYR A 68 8.22 -24.40 1.06
CA TYR A 68 7.39 -23.88 -0.02
C TYR A 68 7.79 -22.44 -0.37
N TYR A 69 7.91 -21.55 0.63
CA TYR A 69 8.28 -20.16 0.37
C TYR A 69 9.72 -20.01 -0.09
N ARG A 70 10.66 -20.83 0.40
CA ARG A 70 12.03 -20.88 -0.12
C ARG A 70 12.06 -21.14 -1.62
N GLN A 71 11.20 -22.03 -2.12
CA GLN A 71 11.11 -22.35 -3.55
C GLN A 71 10.33 -21.31 -4.35
N ASN A 72 9.39 -20.59 -3.72
CA ASN A 72 8.46 -19.66 -4.37
C ASN A 72 8.69 -18.19 -3.98
N LEU A 73 9.93 -17.82 -3.63
CA LEU A 73 10.32 -16.46 -3.22
C LEU A 73 9.93 -15.39 -4.26
N GLY A 74 9.91 -15.76 -5.55
CA GLY A 74 9.44 -14.89 -6.63
C GLY A 74 8.01 -14.34 -6.43
N GLN A 75 7.09 -15.14 -5.89
CA GLN A 75 5.70 -14.72 -5.66
C GLN A 75 5.57 -13.66 -4.55
N LEU A 76 6.59 -13.56 -3.69
CA LEU A 76 6.67 -12.61 -2.59
C LEU A 76 7.47 -11.35 -2.93
N GLY A 77 8.03 -11.25 -4.14
CA GLY A 77 8.84 -10.11 -4.58
C GLY A 77 10.35 -10.32 -4.51
N PHE A 78 10.82 -11.52 -4.16
CA PHE A 78 12.24 -11.84 -4.00
C PHE A 78 12.81 -12.61 -5.20
N GLY A 79 12.17 -12.51 -6.37
CA GLY A 79 12.62 -13.17 -7.60
C GLY A 79 13.80 -12.48 -8.26
N ASP A 80 13.83 -11.15 -8.23
CA ASP A 80 14.89 -10.32 -8.79
C ASP A 80 15.60 -9.52 -7.69
N PRO A 81 16.95 -9.43 -7.68
CA PRO A 81 17.68 -8.65 -6.67
C PRO A 81 17.28 -7.16 -6.59
N GLU A 82 16.95 -6.53 -7.73
CA GLU A 82 16.43 -5.14 -7.75
C GLU A 82 15.12 -5.00 -6.96
N HIS A 83 14.23 -5.99 -7.07
CA HIS A 83 12.92 -6.00 -6.40
C HIS A 83 13.06 -6.43 -4.93
N ALA A 84 13.96 -7.37 -4.65
CA ALA A 84 14.20 -7.91 -3.32
C ALA A 84 14.64 -6.84 -2.31
N LEU A 85 15.49 -5.88 -2.74
CA LEU A 85 15.93 -4.78 -1.87
C LEU A 85 14.75 -3.90 -1.44
N VAL A 86 13.95 -3.44 -2.40
CA VAL A 86 12.75 -2.63 -2.14
C VAL A 86 11.76 -3.38 -1.26
N GLN A 87 11.51 -4.65 -1.56
CA GLN A 87 10.58 -5.48 -0.80
C GLN A 87 11.06 -5.70 0.64
N THR A 88 12.37 -5.85 0.86
CA THR A 88 12.92 -5.99 2.21
C THR A 88 12.73 -4.71 3.02
N ILE A 89 13.08 -3.56 2.44
CA ILE A 89 12.87 -2.25 3.10
C ILE A 89 11.38 -2.08 3.40
N LYS A 90 10.51 -2.38 2.44
CA LYS A 90 9.06 -2.29 2.60
C LYS A 90 8.56 -3.12 3.78
N GLU A 91 8.88 -4.41 3.85
CA GLU A 91 8.34 -5.27 4.90
C GLU A 91 8.92 -4.97 6.29
N LEU A 92 10.17 -4.49 6.39
CA LEU A 92 10.73 -4.01 7.67
C LEU A 92 10.08 -2.69 8.12
N MET A 93 9.93 -1.73 7.20
CA MET A 93 9.27 -0.45 7.47
C MET A 93 7.81 -0.62 7.86
N ASP A 94 7.06 -1.48 7.14
CA ASP A 94 5.64 -1.74 7.42
C ASP A 94 5.45 -2.30 8.84
N ASN A 95 6.32 -3.21 9.28
CA ASN A 95 6.26 -3.76 10.64
C ASN A 95 6.68 -2.74 11.70
N SER A 96 7.69 -1.91 11.42
CA SER A 96 8.16 -0.84 12.30
C SER A 96 7.05 0.19 12.55
N LEU A 97 6.42 0.67 11.48
CA LEU A 97 5.33 1.65 11.55
C LEU A 97 4.08 1.07 12.24
N ASP A 98 3.72 -0.19 11.95
CA ASP A 98 2.63 -0.87 12.65
C ASP A 98 2.91 -0.99 14.17
N ALA A 99 4.17 -1.23 14.57
CA ALA A 99 4.56 -1.35 15.98
C ALA A 99 4.51 -0.01 16.73
N CYS A 100 4.97 1.08 16.11
CA CYS A 100 4.86 2.43 16.68
C CYS A 100 3.39 2.87 16.82
N GLU A 101 2.58 2.69 15.77
CA GLU A 101 1.15 3.05 15.79
C GLU A 101 0.36 2.21 16.79
N ALA A 102 0.70 0.93 16.97
CA ALA A 102 0.06 0.07 17.97
C ALA A 102 0.33 0.52 19.42
N MET A 103 1.51 1.11 19.66
CA MET A 103 1.90 1.67 20.96
C MET A 103 1.35 3.09 21.18
N GLY A 104 0.86 3.75 20.13
CA GLY A 104 0.39 5.14 20.20
C GLY A 104 1.52 6.17 20.29
N VAL A 105 2.72 5.83 19.79
CA VAL A 105 3.87 6.75 19.75
C VAL A 105 4.12 7.24 18.33
N LEU A 106 4.59 8.48 18.19
CA LEU A 106 4.98 9.04 16.88
C LEU A 106 6.20 8.26 16.33
N PRO A 107 6.09 7.65 15.14
CA PRO A 107 7.17 6.81 14.62
C PRO A 107 8.46 7.61 14.37
N GLU A 108 9.58 7.06 14.83
CA GLU A 108 10.93 7.48 14.52
C GLU A 108 11.72 6.28 14.02
N VAL A 109 11.90 6.21 12.71
CA VAL A 109 12.52 5.06 12.07
C VAL A 109 13.81 5.49 11.37
N THR A 110 14.90 4.82 11.73
CA THR A 110 16.21 5.00 11.11
C THR A 110 16.50 3.78 10.24
N VAL A 111 16.93 4.02 9.00
CA VAL A 111 17.28 2.99 8.04
C VAL A 111 18.72 3.21 7.57
N GLU A 112 19.58 2.25 7.82
CA GLU A 112 20.97 2.25 7.38
C GLU A 112 21.11 1.22 6.26
N LEU A 113 21.53 1.65 5.08
CA LEU A 113 21.77 0.78 3.93
C LEU A 113 23.22 0.94 3.49
N THR A 114 24.07 -0.06 3.75
CA THR A 114 25.51 0.01 3.46
C THR A 114 25.94 -1.11 2.51
N ALA A 115 26.43 -0.73 1.32
CA ALA A 115 27.02 -1.68 0.38
C ALA A 115 28.30 -2.31 0.97
N THR A 116 28.40 -3.63 0.87
CA THR A 116 29.58 -4.38 1.30
C THR A 116 30.44 -4.81 0.11
N ALA A 117 31.66 -5.28 0.38
CA ALA A 117 32.55 -5.81 -0.66
C ALA A 117 32.07 -7.14 -1.25
N LYS A 118 31.15 -7.85 -0.58
CA LYS A 118 30.61 -9.13 -1.08
C LYS A 118 29.69 -8.88 -2.28
N LYS A 119 29.82 -9.72 -3.30
CA LYS A 119 28.98 -9.70 -4.50
C LYS A 119 28.22 -11.02 -4.63
N TYR A 120 27.01 -10.94 -5.14
CA TYR A 120 26.15 -12.06 -5.46
C TYR A 120 25.98 -12.13 -6.98
N GLU A 121 26.43 -13.22 -7.59
CA GLU A 121 26.42 -13.39 -9.05
C GLU A 121 25.20 -14.21 -9.49
N VAL A 122 24.45 -13.67 -10.45
CA VAL A 122 23.31 -14.33 -11.08
C VAL A 122 23.66 -14.60 -12.53
N VAL A 123 23.64 -15.88 -12.91
CA VAL A 123 23.83 -16.30 -14.30
C VAL A 123 22.52 -16.06 -15.06
N THR A 124 22.55 -15.18 -16.06
CA THR A 124 21.38 -14.92 -16.91
C THR A 124 21.58 -15.52 -18.30
N ASN A 125 20.65 -16.38 -18.73
CA ASN A 125 20.66 -17.01 -20.06
C ASN A 125 20.16 -16.06 -21.18
N LYS A 126 20.13 -14.74 -20.95
CA LYS A 126 19.46 -13.78 -21.87
C LYS A 126 20.28 -13.42 -23.12
N THR A 127 21.51 -13.91 -23.28
CA THR A 127 22.32 -13.74 -24.49
C THR A 127 23.08 -15.03 -24.84
N LYS A 128 23.40 -15.21 -26.13
CA LYS A 128 24.21 -16.35 -26.64
C LYS A 128 25.61 -16.42 -26.00
N ASP A 129 26.08 -15.31 -25.45
CA ASP A 129 27.15 -15.23 -24.47
C ASP A 129 26.51 -15.04 -23.09
N GLY A 130 26.55 -16.06 -22.23
CA GLY A 130 25.94 -16.02 -20.90
C GLY A 130 26.53 -14.89 -20.06
N GLY A 131 25.75 -13.83 -19.84
CA GLY A 131 26.17 -12.69 -19.03
C GLY A 131 25.97 -12.99 -17.55
N VAL A 132 27.07 -13.00 -16.78
CA VAL A 132 27.04 -13.01 -15.31
C VAL A 132 26.76 -11.58 -14.84
N ARG A 133 25.65 -11.37 -14.14
CA ARG A 133 25.34 -10.11 -13.47
C ARG A 133 25.74 -10.21 -12.00
N ALA A 134 26.63 -9.34 -11.55
CA ALA A 134 27.04 -9.26 -10.15
C ALA A 134 26.28 -8.14 -9.44
N PHE A 135 25.65 -8.46 -8.31
CA PHE A 135 24.92 -7.54 -7.45
C PHE A 135 25.67 -7.35 -6.12
N PRO A 136 25.79 -6.13 -5.59
CA PRO A 136 26.37 -5.92 -4.27
C PRO A 136 25.47 -6.51 -3.17
N VAL A 137 26.09 -6.99 -2.10
CA VAL A 137 25.39 -7.35 -0.86
C VAL A 137 25.34 -6.10 0.03
N PHE A 138 24.15 -5.70 0.44
CA PHE A 138 23.91 -4.60 1.36
C PHE A 138 23.69 -5.11 2.78
N ARG A 139 24.28 -4.41 3.76
CA ARG A 139 23.85 -4.44 5.15
C ARG A 139 22.69 -3.46 5.29
N LEU A 140 21.49 -3.98 5.52
CA LEU A 140 20.28 -3.20 5.78
C LEU A 140 19.94 -3.32 7.27
N ALA A 141 19.99 -2.21 8.00
CA ALA A 141 19.50 -2.13 9.37
C ALA A 141 18.30 -1.17 9.44
N VAL A 142 17.23 -1.61 10.09
CA VAL A 142 16.04 -0.79 10.37
C VAL A 142 15.82 -0.76 11.86
N GLU A 143 15.83 0.44 12.45
CA GLU A 143 15.64 0.70 13.88
C GLU A 143 14.40 1.56 14.11
N ASP A 144 13.52 1.11 14.99
CA ASP A 144 12.27 1.79 15.35
C ASP A 144 12.21 2.17 16.84
N ASN A 145 11.27 3.05 17.20
CA ASN A 145 10.86 3.35 18.58
C ASN A 145 9.53 2.67 18.94
N GLY A 146 9.24 1.48 18.38
CA GLY A 146 8.01 0.75 18.65
C GLY A 146 8.00 0.03 20.00
N CYS A 147 7.01 -0.85 20.21
CA CYS A 147 6.82 -1.58 21.46
C CYS A 147 7.89 -2.64 21.79
N GLY A 148 8.72 -3.01 20.82
CA GLY A 148 9.64 -4.15 20.94
C GLY A 148 8.93 -5.51 20.89
N VAL A 149 9.71 -6.58 21.01
CA VAL A 149 9.24 -7.97 21.01
C VAL A 149 9.73 -8.68 22.28
N LEU A 150 8.82 -9.40 22.95
CA LEU A 150 9.12 -10.15 24.17
C LEU A 150 10.27 -11.15 23.96
N LYS A 151 11.27 -11.14 24.85
CA LYS A 151 12.48 -12.02 24.85
C LYS A 151 12.17 -13.49 24.53
N GLY A 152 11.16 -14.07 25.19
CA GLY A 152 10.76 -15.47 25.00
C GLY A 152 10.08 -15.78 23.66
N LYS A 153 9.64 -14.77 22.90
CA LYS A 153 8.95 -14.93 21.61
C LYS A 153 9.77 -14.47 20.41
N VAL A 154 10.82 -13.65 20.59
CA VAL A 154 11.64 -13.09 19.48
C VAL A 154 12.06 -14.16 18.48
N ALA A 155 12.68 -15.25 18.93
CA ALA A 155 13.17 -16.30 18.03
C ALA A 155 12.03 -16.93 17.20
N LYS A 156 10.87 -17.18 17.80
CA LYS A 156 9.70 -17.73 17.08
C LYS A 156 9.08 -16.71 16.14
N CYS A 157 8.98 -15.44 16.54
CA CYS A 157 8.42 -14.36 15.73
C CYS A 157 9.16 -14.11 14.42
N PHE A 158 10.48 -14.31 14.40
CA PHE A 158 11.30 -14.07 13.22
C PHE A 158 11.79 -15.34 12.53
N GLY A 159 11.74 -16.50 13.19
CA GLY A 159 12.27 -17.75 12.66
C GLY A 159 11.27 -18.88 12.43
N SER A 160 9.98 -18.66 12.68
CA SER A 160 8.91 -19.59 12.32
C SER A 160 7.94 -18.93 11.35
N VAL A 161 7.96 -19.39 10.11
CA VAL A 161 7.07 -18.91 9.04
C VAL A 161 5.62 -19.22 9.42
N LEU A 162 4.70 -18.29 9.11
CA LEU A 162 3.29 -18.30 9.51
C LEU A 162 3.04 -18.20 11.02
N TYR A 163 4.02 -17.71 11.79
CA TYR A 163 3.83 -17.36 13.18
C TYR A 163 3.57 -15.85 13.33
N GLY A 164 2.40 -15.48 13.86
CA GLY A 164 2.08 -14.08 14.10
C GLY A 164 0.66 -13.84 14.62
N SER A 165 0.43 -12.65 15.16
CA SER A 165 -0.89 -12.23 15.67
C SER A 165 -1.84 -11.74 14.57
N LYS A 166 -1.33 -11.45 13.36
CA LYS A 166 -2.08 -10.81 12.27
C LYS A 166 -3.01 -11.76 11.48
N PHE A 167 -2.96 -13.07 11.71
CA PHE A 167 -3.75 -14.07 10.94
C PHE A 167 -5.21 -14.21 11.37
N PHE A 168 -5.49 -13.92 12.65
CA PHE A 168 -6.78 -14.24 13.27
C PHE A 168 -7.65 -13.00 13.56
N SER A 169 -7.12 -11.82 13.28
CA SER A 169 -7.75 -10.53 13.59
C SER A 169 -8.13 -9.83 12.28
N PHE A 170 -9.42 -9.51 12.10
CA PHE A 170 -9.84 -8.62 11.01
C PHE A 170 -9.66 -7.18 11.45
N LYS A 171 -8.42 -6.71 11.35
CA LYS A 171 -8.00 -5.36 11.69
C LYS A 171 -7.17 -4.80 10.54
N GLN A 172 -7.33 -3.52 10.24
CA GLN A 172 -6.47 -2.86 9.27
C GLN A 172 -5.01 -2.87 9.76
N SER A 173 -4.12 -3.35 8.90
CA SER A 173 -2.66 -3.32 9.08
C SER A 173 -1.96 -3.20 7.74
N ARG A 174 -0.70 -2.77 7.74
CA ARG A 174 0.19 -2.76 6.57
C ARG A 174 0.57 -4.18 6.15
N GLY A 175 0.87 -5.02 7.16
CA GLY A 175 1.11 -6.45 7.01
C GLY A 175 -0.18 -7.28 7.10
N GLN A 176 -0.54 -8.04 6.06
CA GLN A 176 -1.73 -8.93 6.09
C GLN A 176 -1.41 -10.38 6.45
N GLN A 177 -0.35 -10.95 5.86
CA GLN A 177 -0.12 -12.40 5.86
C GLN A 177 1.00 -12.86 6.80
N GLY A 178 1.66 -11.97 7.56
CA GLY A 178 2.74 -12.37 8.48
C GLY A 178 3.98 -13.03 7.83
N LEU A 179 4.14 -12.94 6.51
CA LEU A 179 5.19 -13.65 5.76
C LEU A 179 6.39 -12.78 5.36
N GLY A 180 6.22 -11.46 5.29
CA GLY A 180 7.18 -10.56 4.64
C GLY A 180 8.59 -10.63 5.25
N VAL A 181 8.69 -10.48 6.57
CA VAL A 181 9.99 -10.51 7.26
C VAL A 181 10.65 -11.89 7.18
N HIS A 182 9.87 -12.97 7.25
CA HIS A 182 10.38 -14.33 7.10
C HIS A 182 10.99 -14.56 5.72
N ALA A 183 10.31 -14.08 4.66
CA ALA A 183 10.81 -14.16 3.30
C ALA A 183 12.10 -13.36 3.11
N ALA A 184 12.19 -12.16 3.70
CA ALA A 184 13.40 -11.36 3.70
C ALA A 184 14.57 -12.06 4.41
N ILE A 185 14.32 -12.72 5.55
CA ILE A 185 15.33 -13.49 6.28
C ILE A 185 15.79 -14.71 5.49
N ILE A 186 14.87 -15.45 4.87
CA ILE A 186 15.22 -16.60 3.99
C ILE A 186 16.04 -16.11 2.80
N TYR A 187 15.62 -15.02 2.15
CA TYR A 187 16.35 -14.43 1.04
C TYR A 187 17.77 -14.01 1.45
N ALA A 188 17.91 -13.30 2.57
CA ALA A 188 19.20 -12.91 3.13
C ALA A 188 20.13 -14.12 3.34
N GLN A 189 19.60 -15.22 3.90
CA GLN A 189 20.35 -16.45 4.12
C GLN A 189 20.80 -17.13 2.82
N LEU A 190 19.98 -17.07 1.77
CA LEU A 190 20.31 -17.65 0.47
C LEU A 190 21.36 -16.84 -0.28
N THR A 191 21.30 -15.50 -0.19
CA THR A 191 22.17 -14.64 -0.98
C THR A 191 23.47 -14.28 -0.29
N SER A 192 23.44 -14.04 1.03
CA SER A 192 24.62 -13.58 1.79
C SER A 192 25.27 -14.68 2.64
N LEU A 193 24.55 -15.78 2.91
CA LEU A 193 24.91 -16.85 3.84
C LEU A 193 25.01 -16.43 5.32
N GLU A 194 24.75 -15.15 5.62
CA GLU A 194 24.80 -14.58 6.97
C GLU A 194 23.46 -14.77 7.71
N PRO A 195 23.48 -14.90 9.05
CA PRO A 195 22.28 -14.90 9.87
C PRO A 195 21.63 -13.51 9.97
N ALA A 196 20.36 -13.47 10.35
CA ALA A 196 19.69 -12.22 10.72
C ALA A 196 20.07 -11.82 12.15
N VAL A 197 20.28 -10.52 12.39
CA VAL A 197 20.58 -9.98 13.72
C VAL A 197 19.39 -9.12 14.16
N ILE A 198 18.76 -9.48 15.27
CA ILE A 198 17.62 -8.77 15.82
C ILE A 198 17.98 -8.31 17.21
N THR A 199 17.85 -7.01 17.48
CA THR A 199 18.01 -6.41 18.79
C THR A 199 16.70 -5.78 19.19
N THR A 200 16.14 -6.12 20.35
CA THR A 200 14.84 -5.58 20.76
C THR A 200 14.80 -5.30 22.25
N LYS A 201 14.07 -4.25 22.62
CA LYS A 201 13.85 -3.83 24.00
C LYS A 201 12.39 -3.45 24.18
N ILE A 202 11.77 -4.00 25.21
CA ILE A 202 10.45 -3.56 25.69
C ILE A 202 10.65 -2.54 26.81
N GLU A 203 9.66 -1.68 27.04
CA GLU A 203 9.75 -0.60 28.04
C GLU A 203 10.04 -1.09 29.46
N SER A 204 9.57 -2.30 29.81
CA SER A 204 9.80 -2.91 31.12
C SER A 204 11.21 -3.48 31.31
N ASP A 205 11.94 -3.74 30.23
CA ASP A 205 13.21 -4.46 30.29
C ASP A 205 14.39 -3.46 30.43
N PRO A 206 15.32 -3.67 31.37
CA PRO A 206 16.44 -2.75 31.57
C PRO A 206 17.42 -2.77 30.40
N LYS A 207 17.66 -3.95 29.81
CA LYS A 207 18.60 -4.18 28.70
C LYS A 207 17.88 -4.70 27.47
N ALA A 208 18.42 -4.43 26.28
CA ALA A 208 17.94 -5.07 25.06
C ALA A 208 18.40 -6.52 24.98
N TYR A 209 17.59 -7.30 24.29
CA TYR A 209 17.91 -8.66 23.92
C TYR A 209 18.34 -8.72 22.45
N ARG A 210 19.58 -9.12 22.20
CA ARG A 210 20.15 -9.32 20.86
C ARG A 210 20.20 -10.81 20.54
N VAL A 211 19.61 -11.18 19.42
CA VAL A 211 19.54 -12.56 18.91
C VAL A 211 20.05 -12.61 17.49
N VAL A 212 20.97 -13.53 17.25
CA VAL A 212 21.43 -13.89 15.90
C VAL A 212 20.76 -15.21 15.53
N LEU A 213 19.92 -15.21 14.48
CA LEU A 213 19.13 -16.39 14.12
C LEU A 213 19.15 -16.71 12.64
N LYS A 214 18.98 -18.02 12.36
CA LYS A 214 18.71 -18.58 11.04
C LYS A 214 17.34 -19.28 11.03
N ILE A 215 16.79 -19.50 9.84
CA ILE A 215 15.51 -20.22 9.66
C ILE A 215 15.85 -21.59 9.10
N ASP A 216 15.51 -22.64 9.84
CA ASP A 216 15.53 -23.99 9.28
C ASP A 216 14.29 -24.17 8.40
N THR A 217 14.50 -24.16 7.08
CA THR A 217 13.41 -24.28 6.11
C THR A 217 12.82 -25.70 6.02
N GLU A 218 13.53 -26.72 6.50
CA GLU A 218 13.01 -28.10 6.51
C GLU A 218 12.05 -28.29 7.69
N ARG A 219 12.44 -27.82 8.87
CA ARG A 219 11.64 -27.97 10.11
C ARG A 219 10.70 -26.80 10.42
N ASN A 220 10.84 -25.67 9.74
CA ASN A 220 10.15 -24.40 10.05
C ASN A 220 10.34 -23.97 11.51
N SER A 221 11.59 -23.96 11.94
CA SER A 221 11.98 -23.58 13.30
C SER A 221 13.16 -22.62 13.29
N PRO A 222 13.24 -21.71 14.28
CA PRO A 222 14.40 -20.85 14.45
C PRO A 222 15.62 -21.66 14.89
N VAL A 223 16.78 -21.36 14.30
CA VAL A 223 18.09 -21.80 14.75
C VAL A 223 18.82 -20.60 15.33
N VAL A 224 18.89 -20.52 16.66
CA VAL A 224 19.60 -19.44 17.35
C VAL A 224 21.10 -19.74 17.33
N VAL A 225 21.88 -18.83 16.76
CA VAL A 225 23.34 -18.92 16.70
C VAL A 225 23.97 -18.35 17.96
N SER A 226 23.50 -17.17 18.38
CA SER A 226 23.91 -16.53 19.63
C SER A 226 22.79 -15.65 20.18
N SER A 227 22.82 -15.44 21.50
CA SER A 227 21.90 -14.55 22.20
C SER A 227 22.64 -13.86 23.34
N GLU A 228 22.50 -12.54 23.44
CA GLU A 228 23.18 -11.73 24.46
C GLU A 228 22.31 -10.54 24.87
N GLU A 229 22.59 -9.98 26.05
CA GLU A 229 21.96 -8.74 26.52
C GLU A 229 22.88 -7.57 26.24
N VAL A 230 22.36 -6.57 25.54
CA VAL A 230 23.11 -5.39 25.09
C VAL A 230 22.42 -4.12 25.55
N ASP A 231 23.20 -3.05 25.69
CA ASP A 231 22.63 -1.72 25.93
C ASP A 231 21.97 -1.20 24.65
N PHE A 232 20.78 -0.63 24.80
CA PHE A 232 20.02 -0.04 23.70
C PHE A 232 19.83 1.45 23.99
N PRO A 233 20.13 2.33 23.03
CA PRO A 233 20.10 3.77 23.26
C PRO A 233 18.69 4.29 23.58
N ARG A 234 17.64 3.58 23.16
CA ARG A 234 16.24 3.95 23.41
C ARG A 234 15.63 3.18 24.60
N SER A 235 14.53 3.71 25.14
CA SER A 235 13.72 3.06 26.18
C SER A 235 13.07 1.77 25.67
N HIS A 236 12.57 1.79 24.43
CA HIS A 236 11.93 0.66 23.75
C HIS A 236 12.20 0.74 22.25
N GLY A 237 12.09 -0.39 21.55
CA GLY A 237 12.22 -0.46 20.09
C GLY A 237 12.75 -1.79 19.59
N THR A 238 12.83 -1.90 18.27
CA THR A 238 13.43 -3.05 17.57
C THR A 238 14.40 -2.56 16.52
N ARG A 239 15.57 -3.19 16.44
CA ARG A 239 16.56 -3.04 15.37
C ARG A 239 16.73 -4.39 14.67
N VAL A 240 16.44 -4.44 13.38
CA VAL A 240 16.59 -5.64 12.54
C VAL A 240 17.65 -5.38 11.50
N GLU A 241 18.71 -6.21 11.49
CA GLU A 241 19.79 -6.15 10.53
C GLU A 241 19.83 -7.40 9.65
N LEU A 242 19.85 -7.20 8.33
CA LEU A 242 19.87 -8.24 7.31
C LEU A 242 20.97 -7.94 6.29
N MET A 243 21.62 -9.00 5.80
CA MET A 243 22.58 -8.94 4.70
C MET A 243 21.90 -9.46 3.44
N ILE A 244 21.60 -8.58 2.49
CA ILE A 244 20.78 -8.90 1.32
C ILE A 244 21.50 -8.53 0.02
N ALA A 245 21.46 -9.41 -0.98
CA ALA A 245 21.85 -9.02 -2.32
C ALA A 245 20.78 -8.10 -2.92
N GLY A 246 21.20 -7.04 -3.58
CA GLY A 246 20.25 -6.11 -4.19
C GLY A 246 20.93 -5.09 -5.08
N ASP A 247 20.14 -4.16 -5.60
CA ASP A 247 20.66 -3.02 -6.35
C ASP A 247 19.96 -1.72 -5.94
N TYR A 248 20.76 -0.69 -5.66
CA TYR A 248 20.25 0.61 -5.25
C TYR A 248 20.03 1.48 -6.49
N THR A 249 18.76 1.60 -6.90
CA THR A 249 18.35 2.36 -8.09
C THR A 249 17.43 3.53 -7.73
N GLN A 250 17.13 4.40 -8.70
CA GLN A 250 16.15 5.50 -8.53
C GLN A 250 14.75 5.01 -8.09
N LYS A 251 14.41 3.74 -8.34
CA LYS A 251 13.17 3.12 -7.86
C LYS A 251 13.14 3.02 -6.33
N VAL A 252 14.29 2.75 -5.70
CA VAL A 252 14.42 2.70 -4.23
C VAL A 252 14.19 4.10 -3.64
N GLU A 253 14.77 5.13 -4.26
CA GLU A 253 14.55 6.52 -3.84
C GLU A 253 13.09 6.94 -4.00
N SER A 254 12.47 6.56 -5.13
CA SER A 254 11.04 6.77 -5.37
C SER A 254 10.18 6.06 -4.33
N PHE A 255 10.53 4.83 -3.96
CA PHE A 255 9.84 4.09 -2.90
C PHE A 255 9.88 4.83 -1.58
N ILE A 256 11.07 5.27 -1.16
CA ILE A 256 11.29 5.96 0.11
C ILE A 256 10.48 7.27 0.14
N LYS A 257 10.47 8.01 -0.97
CA LYS A 257 9.66 9.23 -1.14
C LYS A 257 8.16 8.93 -1.00
N GLU A 258 7.66 7.89 -1.66
CA GLU A 258 6.26 7.46 -1.58
C GLU A 258 5.87 6.93 -0.20
N LEU A 259 6.79 6.24 0.48
CA LEU A 259 6.60 5.74 1.85
C LEU A 259 6.46 6.90 2.85
N SER A 260 7.31 7.91 2.70
CA SER A 260 7.20 9.17 3.44
C SER A 260 5.87 9.87 3.15
N LEU A 261 5.43 9.88 1.88
CA LEU A 261 4.15 10.47 1.48
C LEU A 261 2.97 9.81 2.23
N ALA A 262 2.96 8.49 2.29
CA ALA A 262 1.90 7.69 2.88
C ALA A 262 1.84 7.80 4.42
N ASN A 263 2.93 8.23 5.07
CA ASN A 263 3.07 8.28 6.51
C ASN A 263 3.54 9.68 6.98
N PRO A 264 2.65 10.69 6.93
CA PRO A 264 3.03 12.07 7.26
C PRO A 264 3.50 12.25 8.71
N HIS A 265 3.04 11.42 9.64
CA HIS A 265 3.33 11.50 11.07
C HIS A 265 4.66 10.85 11.47
N ALA A 266 5.31 10.16 10.54
CA ALA A 266 6.58 9.46 10.78
C ALA A 266 7.78 10.37 10.49
N ASP A 267 8.79 10.33 11.36
CA ASP A 267 10.12 10.86 11.08
C ASP A 267 11.00 9.74 10.51
N LEU A 268 11.44 9.89 9.27
CA LEU A 268 12.19 8.84 8.55
C LEU A 268 13.59 9.33 8.19
N LYS A 269 14.61 8.66 8.71
CA LYS A 269 16.02 8.93 8.44
C LYS A 269 16.63 7.78 7.68
N PHE A 270 17.13 8.02 6.47
CA PHE A 270 17.83 7.02 5.67
C PHE A 270 19.29 7.44 5.48
N THR A 271 20.21 6.54 5.80
CA THR A 271 21.64 6.70 5.55
C THR A 271 22.05 5.65 4.53
N VAL A 272 22.35 6.08 3.30
CA VAL A 272 22.62 5.16 2.19
C VAL A 272 24.07 5.30 1.71
N VAL A 273 24.79 4.18 1.72
CA VAL A 273 26.10 4.01 1.10
C VAL A 273 25.91 3.03 -0.07
N ALA A 274 25.69 3.56 -1.27
CA ALA A 274 25.33 2.78 -2.46
C ALA A 274 26.50 1.92 -2.99
N GLN A 275 27.74 2.37 -2.78
CA GLN A 275 28.96 1.67 -3.15
C GLN A 275 29.96 1.68 -1.98
N ALA A 276 30.74 0.61 -1.84
CA ALA A 276 31.72 0.51 -0.78
C ALA A 276 32.75 1.65 -0.88
N GLY A 277 32.88 2.45 0.19
CA GLY A 277 33.81 3.58 0.25
C GLY A 277 33.27 4.91 -0.29
N GLN A 278 32.01 4.98 -0.72
CA GLN A 278 31.35 6.24 -1.06
C GLN A 278 30.89 6.98 0.21
N GLU A 279 30.82 8.31 0.15
CA GLU A 279 30.21 9.10 1.22
C GLU A 279 28.73 8.72 1.44
N PRO A 280 28.27 8.70 2.71
CA PRO A 280 26.89 8.39 3.02
C PRO A 280 25.96 9.49 2.49
N LYS A 281 24.97 9.08 1.71
CA LYS A 281 23.84 9.93 1.31
C LYS A 281 22.78 9.88 2.40
N GLU A 282 22.60 11.00 3.09
CA GLU A 282 21.54 11.15 4.08
C GLU A 282 20.26 11.68 3.44
N LEU A 283 19.16 10.96 3.64
CA LEU A 283 17.82 11.40 3.27
C LEU A 283 16.98 11.49 4.55
N HIS A 284 16.68 12.71 4.98
CA HIS A 284 15.86 12.96 6.16
C HIS A 284 14.49 13.51 5.76
N PHE A 285 13.44 12.75 6.06
CA PHE A 285 12.06 13.17 5.90
C PHE A 285 11.43 13.42 7.26
N LYS A 286 11.52 14.68 7.71
CA LYS A 286 10.85 15.16 8.93
C LYS A 286 9.34 14.99 8.85
N ARG A 287 8.68 14.81 10.00
CA ARG A 287 7.22 14.73 10.13
C ARG A 287 6.53 15.92 9.45
N ALA A 288 5.47 15.64 8.69
CA ALA A 288 4.58 16.66 8.13
C ALA A 288 3.50 17.07 9.15
N ASN A 289 3.08 16.15 10.02
CA ASN A 289 2.13 16.40 11.11
C ASN A 289 2.57 15.68 12.40
N GLU A 290 2.14 16.20 13.54
CA GLU A 290 2.39 15.60 14.86
C GLU A 290 1.16 14.86 15.41
N ILE A 291 0.13 14.70 14.58
CA ILE A 291 -1.13 14.06 14.93
C ILE A 291 -1.08 12.60 14.47
N LEU A 292 -1.23 11.68 15.42
CA LEU A 292 -1.37 10.26 15.11
C LEU A 292 -2.73 9.97 14.46
N PRO A 293 -2.76 9.12 13.42
CA PRO A 293 -4.02 8.66 12.84
C PRO A 293 -4.81 7.82 13.87
N PRO A 294 -6.15 7.77 13.77
CA PRO A 294 -6.97 7.01 14.71
C PRO A 294 -6.57 5.52 14.68
N PRO A 295 -6.48 4.83 15.83
CA PRO A 295 -6.06 3.44 15.87
C PRO A 295 -7.14 2.54 15.23
N PRO A 296 -6.75 1.60 14.36
CA PRO A 296 -7.72 0.69 13.76
C PRO A 296 -8.31 -0.26 14.81
N LYS A 297 -9.60 -0.55 14.68
CA LYS A 297 -10.34 -1.45 15.59
C LYS A 297 -10.45 -2.84 14.97
N GLU A 298 -10.35 -3.88 15.80
CA GLU A 298 -10.61 -5.25 15.37
C GLU A 298 -12.12 -5.49 15.25
N ILE A 299 -12.52 -6.13 14.16
CA ILE A 299 -13.90 -6.59 13.96
C ILE A 299 -13.95 -8.10 13.80
N LYS A 300 -15.12 -8.68 14.02
CA LYS A 300 -15.40 -10.05 13.59
C LYS A 300 -15.66 -10.07 12.08
N PRO A 301 -15.59 -11.23 11.41
CA PRO A 301 -15.94 -11.31 10.00
C PRO A 301 -17.41 -10.91 9.76
N HIS A 302 -17.68 -10.36 8.57
CA HIS A 302 -19.04 -10.19 8.07
C HIS A 302 -19.41 -11.41 7.23
N LEU A 303 -20.66 -11.87 7.27
CA LEU A 303 -21.07 -13.09 6.57
C LEU A 303 -20.82 -13.04 5.05
N LEU A 304 -21.09 -11.88 4.42
CA LEU A 304 -20.81 -11.65 2.99
C LEU A 304 -19.32 -11.69 2.61
N SER A 305 -18.40 -11.59 3.59
CA SER A 305 -16.96 -11.58 3.36
C SER A 305 -16.33 -12.98 3.43
N MET A 306 -17.12 -13.99 3.82
CA MET A 306 -16.65 -15.35 4.01
C MET A 306 -16.71 -16.15 2.72
N GLU A 307 -15.65 -16.91 2.47
CA GLU A 307 -15.67 -17.96 1.46
C GLU A 307 -16.33 -19.23 2.02
N PRO A 308 -17.01 -20.04 1.19
CA PRO A 308 -17.68 -21.27 1.65
C PRO A 308 -16.76 -22.20 2.44
N GLY A 309 -15.53 -22.42 1.96
CA GLY A 309 -14.55 -23.26 2.65
C GLY A 309 -14.16 -22.72 4.02
N ALA A 310 -13.94 -21.41 4.14
CA ALA A 310 -13.60 -20.77 5.42
C ALA A 310 -14.77 -20.88 6.42
N LEU A 311 -16.01 -20.74 5.94
CA LEU A 311 -17.19 -20.92 6.77
C LEU A 311 -17.34 -22.38 7.22
N LEU A 312 -17.01 -23.36 6.37
CA LEU A 312 -17.03 -24.78 6.69
C LEU A 312 -15.97 -25.16 7.74
N GLU A 313 -14.74 -24.63 7.61
CA GLU A 313 -13.69 -24.80 8.61
C GLU A 313 -14.09 -24.19 9.95
N MET A 314 -14.59 -22.96 9.92
CA MET A 314 -15.03 -22.23 11.10
C MET A 314 -16.18 -22.94 11.82
N LYS A 315 -17.13 -23.48 11.06
CA LYS A 315 -18.21 -24.34 11.54
C LYS A 315 -17.69 -25.65 12.16
N SER A 316 -16.69 -26.27 11.54
CA SER A 316 -16.15 -27.57 11.99
C SER A 316 -15.30 -27.43 13.26
N ASN A 317 -14.56 -26.32 13.36
CA ASN A 317 -13.70 -25.99 14.49
C ASN A 317 -14.46 -25.33 15.65
N ASP A 318 -15.73 -24.99 15.47
CA ASP A 318 -16.53 -24.39 16.53
C ASP A 318 -16.85 -25.43 17.61
N ALA A 319 -16.30 -25.20 18.81
CA ALA A 319 -16.58 -25.99 20.00
C ALA A 319 -17.46 -25.23 21.01
N CYS A 320 -17.82 -23.98 20.71
CA CYS A 320 -18.39 -23.08 21.72
C CYS A 320 -19.90 -22.82 21.59
N CYS A 321 -20.52 -23.06 20.44
CA CYS A 321 -21.95 -22.82 20.24
C CYS A 321 -22.73 -24.14 20.18
N ALA A 322 -23.87 -24.20 20.88
CA ALA A 322 -24.77 -25.36 20.86
C ALA A 322 -25.75 -25.31 19.68
N THR A 323 -26.10 -24.10 19.22
CA THR A 323 -27.11 -23.87 18.17
C THR A 323 -26.56 -23.03 17.02
N ALA A 324 -27.08 -23.27 15.81
CA ALA A 324 -26.77 -22.51 14.61
C ALA A 324 -27.04 -21.01 14.77
N LYS A 325 -28.13 -20.64 15.45
CA LYS A 325 -28.45 -19.24 15.78
C LYS A 325 -27.34 -18.58 16.61
N GLN A 326 -26.91 -19.23 17.70
CA GLN A 326 -25.84 -18.70 18.55
C GLN A 326 -24.53 -18.58 17.79
N PHE A 327 -24.22 -19.54 16.91
CA PHE A 327 -23.04 -19.49 16.05
C PHE A 327 -23.04 -18.21 15.19
N LEU A 328 -24.16 -17.91 14.53
CA LEU A 328 -24.25 -16.73 13.67
C LEU A 328 -24.11 -15.42 14.43
N VAL A 329 -24.76 -15.30 15.59
CA VAL A 329 -24.73 -14.07 16.41
C VAL A 329 -23.38 -13.86 17.08
N ARG A 330 -22.75 -14.94 17.56
CA ARG A 330 -21.48 -14.83 18.29
C ARG A 330 -20.31 -14.52 17.37
N HIS A 331 -20.29 -15.11 16.18
CA HIS A 331 -19.10 -15.08 15.34
C HIS A 331 -19.13 -14.03 14.23
N PHE A 332 -20.29 -13.52 13.84
CA PHE A 332 -20.40 -12.52 12.78
C PHE A 332 -20.82 -11.15 13.31
N VAL A 333 -20.38 -10.11 12.61
CA VAL A 333 -20.76 -8.73 12.91
C VAL A 333 -22.16 -8.43 12.34
N ARG A 334 -22.93 -7.61 13.06
CA ARG A 334 -24.24 -7.08 12.62
C ARG A 334 -25.31 -8.15 12.35
N ILE A 335 -25.19 -9.32 12.98
CA ILE A 335 -26.24 -10.34 13.02
C ILE A 335 -26.91 -10.32 14.39
N SER A 336 -28.18 -9.90 14.43
CA SER A 336 -29.03 -10.01 15.62
C SER A 336 -29.70 -11.39 15.68
N ASP A 337 -30.26 -11.74 16.83
CA ASP A 337 -31.02 -12.99 17.00
C ASP A 337 -32.15 -13.14 15.99
N ALA A 338 -32.93 -12.07 15.76
CA ALA A 338 -34.01 -12.06 14.77
C ALA A 338 -33.47 -12.30 13.35
N LYS A 339 -32.40 -11.60 12.97
CA LYS A 339 -31.82 -11.74 11.63
C LYS A 339 -31.20 -13.12 11.42
N ALA A 340 -30.59 -13.71 12.46
CA ALA A 340 -30.08 -15.07 12.40
C ALA A 340 -31.21 -16.09 12.15
N GLU A 341 -32.35 -15.93 12.82
CA GLU A 341 -33.52 -16.77 12.57
C GLU A 341 -34.07 -16.62 11.16
N ASP A 342 -34.16 -15.39 10.64
CA ASP A 342 -34.63 -15.12 9.28
C ASP A 342 -33.69 -15.74 8.23
N LEU A 343 -32.37 -15.62 8.43
CA LEU A 343 -31.36 -16.20 7.54
C LEU A 343 -31.42 -17.73 7.56
N LEU A 344 -31.59 -18.34 8.74
CA LEU A 344 -31.69 -19.80 8.86
C LEU A 344 -32.98 -20.32 8.23
N LYS A 345 -34.12 -19.62 8.43
CA LYS A 345 -35.39 -19.95 7.75
C LYS A 345 -35.26 -19.83 6.23
N ALA A 346 -34.63 -18.77 5.73
CA ALA A 346 -34.39 -18.59 4.30
C ALA A 346 -33.45 -19.67 3.72
N ALA A 347 -32.52 -20.19 4.53
CA ALA A 347 -31.66 -21.32 4.17
C ALA A 347 -32.32 -22.70 4.34
N GLY A 348 -33.58 -22.77 4.81
CA GLY A 348 -34.28 -24.03 5.06
C GLY A 348 -33.80 -24.79 6.30
N LEU A 349 -33.12 -24.11 7.23
CA LEU A 349 -32.52 -24.70 8.43
C LEU A 349 -33.29 -24.29 9.70
N SER A 350 -33.39 -25.21 10.66
CA SER A 350 -33.96 -24.88 11.96
C SER A 350 -32.96 -24.05 12.80
N PRO A 351 -33.43 -23.02 13.55
CA PRO A 351 -32.56 -22.21 14.42
C PRO A 351 -31.85 -23.00 15.52
N THR A 352 -32.44 -24.12 15.93
CA THR A 352 -31.97 -25.02 16.98
C THR A 352 -31.05 -26.13 16.47
N SER A 353 -30.82 -26.22 15.16
CA SER A 353 -29.89 -27.20 14.60
C SER A 353 -28.48 -27.00 15.12
N SER A 354 -27.67 -28.07 15.10
CA SER A 354 -26.26 -27.96 15.47
C SER A 354 -25.53 -27.09 14.44
N PRO A 355 -24.50 -26.30 14.83
CA PRO A 355 -23.71 -25.55 13.87
C PRO A 355 -23.15 -26.44 12.76
N LYS A 356 -22.84 -27.71 13.08
CA LYS A 356 -22.29 -28.74 12.17
C LYS A 356 -23.27 -29.21 11.08
N GLU A 357 -24.55 -28.93 11.19
CA GLU A 357 -25.56 -29.27 10.18
C GLU A 357 -25.86 -28.11 9.23
N ILE A 358 -25.29 -26.92 9.45
CA ILE A 358 -25.57 -25.75 8.59
C ILE A 358 -25.13 -26.01 7.14
N ASP A 359 -26.06 -25.95 6.20
CA ASP A 359 -25.71 -25.87 4.78
C ASP A 359 -25.11 -24.49 4.47
N VAL A 360 -23.81 -24.50 4.17
CA VAL A 360 -23.00 -23.31 3.93
C VAL A 360 -23.42 -22.60 2.64
N GLU A 361 -23.76 -23.36 1.59
CA GLU A 361 -24.12 -22.78 0.30
C GLU A 361 -25.49 -22.11 0.38
N ALA A 362 -26.46 -22.79 0.98
CA ALA A 362 -27.79 -22.24 1.22
C ALA A 362 -27.74 -20.98 2.11
N LEU A 363 -26.94 -21.01 3.17
CA LEU A 363 -26.76 -19.85 4.06
C LEU A 363 -26.12 -18.66 3.35
N LEU A 364 -25.07 -18.87 2.56
CA LEU A 364 -24.41 -17.79 1.81
C LEU A 364 -25.31 -17.22 0.71
N LYS A 365 -26.12 -18.06 0.07
CA LYS A 365 -27.14 -17.61 -0.89
C LYS A 365 -28.19 -16.74 -0.19
N ALA A 366 -28.74 -17.22 0.92
CA ALA A 366 -29.68 -16.46 1.75
C ALA A 366 -29.07 -15.14 2.26
N ALA A 367 -27.77 -15.12 2.58
CA ALA A 367 -27.07 -13.91 2.98
C ALA A 367 -26.93 -12.89 1.83
N ARG A 368 -26.68 -13.34 0.60
CA ARG A 368 -26.53 -12.45 -0.58
C ARG A 368 -27.86 -11.85 -1.02
N GLU A 369 -28.93 -12.63 -0.97
CA GLU A 369 -30.29 -12.18 -1.30
C GLU A 369 -30.93 -11.39 -0.16
N GLY A 370 -30.51 -11.68 1.08
CA GLY A 370 -30.98 -11.01 2.28
C GLY A 370 -30.40 -9.61 2.46
N ASP A 371 -31.22 -8.70 2.97
CA ASP A 371 -30.78 -7.36 3.35
C ASP A 371 -29.97 -7.41 4.66
N LEU A 372 -28.65 -7.58 4.54
CA LEU A 372 -27.69 -7.55 5.63
C LEU A 372 -27.16 -6.13 5.84
N MET A 373 -27.22 -5.67 7.10
CA MET A 373 -26.64 -4.38 7.48
C MET A 373 -25.14 -4.39 7.23
N ARG A 374 -24.62 -3.29 6.69
CA ARG A 374 -23.19 -3.11 6.43
C ARG A 374 -22.33 -3.27 7.69
N PRO A 375 -21.08 -3.74 7.55
CA PRO A 375 -20.15 -3.77 8.66
C PRO A 375 -19.92 -2.36 9.25
N PRO A 376 -19.51 -2.26 10.52
CA PRO A 376 -19.04 -1.01 11.12
C PRO A 376 -17.94 -0.39 10.27
N LEU A 377 -18.12 0.90 9.96
CA LEU A 377 -17.22 1.68 9.11
C LEU A 377 -16.17 2.47 9.91
N ASP A 378 -16.43 2.75 11.19
CA ASP A 378 -15.54 3.44 12.14
C ASP A 378 -14.42 2.53 12.71
N VAL A 379 -13.86 1.70 11.84
CA VAL A 379 -12.84 0.70 12.19
C VAL A 379 -11.53 0.94 11.45
N LEU A 380 -11.57 1.80 10.44
CA LEU A 380 -10.47 2.15 9.57
C LEU A 380 -9.63 3.28 10.17
N SER A 381 -8.36 3.28 9.81
CA SER A 381 -7.36 4.29 10.12
C SER A 381 -6.90 4.94 8.81
N PRO A 382 -7.65 5.92 8.27
CA PRO A 382 -7.25 6.66 7.08
C PRO A 382 -6.02 7.56 7.35
N ILE A 383 -5.42 8.10 6.29
CA ILE A 383 -4.36 9.11 6.43
C ILE A 383 -4.99 10.43 6.89
N GLY A 384 -6.15 10.78 6.33
CA GLY A 384 -6.85 12.03 6.55
C GLY A 384 -6.57 13.04 5.44
N GLU A 385 -7.59 13.82 5.07
CA GLU A 385 -7.51 14.79 3.96
C GLU A 385 -6.45 15.87 4.19
N ASP A 386 -6.38 16.40 5.41
CA ASP A 386 -5.42 17.45 5.79
C ASP A 386 -4.00 16.91 5.95
N ALA A 387 -3.85 15.75 6.58
CA ALA A 387 -2.54 15.09 6.72
C ALA A 387 -1.96 14.72 5.35
N LEU A 388 -2.78 14.21 4.44
CA LEU A 388 -2.38 13.95 3.06
C LEU A 388 -1.96 15.24 2.34
N ARG A 389 -2.72 16.33 2.51
CA ARG A 389 -2.41 17.65 1.93
C ARG A 389 -1.06 18.18 2.42
N GLN A 390 -0.80 18.09 3.73
CA GLN A 390 0.47 18.49 4.34
C GLN A 390 1.63 17.62 3.84
N SER A 391 1.42 16.30 3.71
CA SER A 391 2.42 15.37 3.17
C SER A 391 2.81 15.72 1.73
N ILE A 392 1.82 15.99 0.88
CA ILE A 392 2.03 16.41 -0.51
C ILE A 392 2.80 17.73 -0.56
N ARG A 393 2.45 18.69 0.30
CA ARG A 393 3.13 20.00 0.37
C ARG A 393 4.57 19.90 0.83
N ARG A 394 4.88 18.98 1.75
CA ARG A 394 6.26 18.70 2.19
C ARG A 394 7.11 18.15 1.04
N ILE A 395 6.54 17.26 0.22
CA ILE A 395 7.27 16.59 -0.86
C ILE A 395 7.35 17.45 -2.13
N TYR A 396 6.29 18.18 -2.45
CA TYR A 396 6.16 19.06 -3.61
C TYR A 396 5.94 20.51 -3.14
N SER A 397 6.95 21.09 -2.49
CA SER A 397 6.88 22.43 -1.91
C SER A 397 6.73 23.55 -2.93
N ASP A 398 7.16 23.30 -4.17
CA ASP A 398 7.08 24.19 -5.32
C ASP A 398 5.85 23.95 -6.20
N ALA A 399 4.93 23.08 -5.78
CA ALA A 399 3.68 22.87 -6.49
C ALA A 399 2.81 24.14 -6.46
N GLU A 400 2.26 24.50 -7.60
CA GLU A 400 1.41 25.69 -7.72
C GLU A 400 0.03 25.47 -7.08
N PHE A 401 -0.47 24.23 -7.17
CA PHE A 401 -1.78 23.86 -6.67
C PHE A 401 -1.76 22.44 -6.09
N ILE A 402 -2.31 22.29 -4.89
CA ILE A 402 -2.46 21.01 -4.20
C ILE A 402 -3.92 20.88 -3.80
N CYS A 403 -4.52 19.73 -4.09
CA CYS A 403 -5.87 19.40 -3.66
C CYS A 403 -5.92 17.97 -3.15
N THR A 404 -6.81 17.72 -2.20
CA THR A 404 -7.08 16.42 -1.61
C THR A 404 -8.58 16.29 -1.44
N ALA A 405 -9.08 15.06 -1.51
CA ALA A 405 -10.47 14.73 -1.26
C ALA A 405 -10.55 13.34 -0.62
N SER A 406 -11.32 13.23 0.46
CA SER A 406 -11.63 11.94 1.09
C SER A 406 -13.10 11.58 0.85
N ARG A 407 -13.37 10.29 0.60
CA ARG A 407 -14.74 9.77 0.55
C ARG A 407 -15.15 9.22 1.91
N GLU A 408 -16.46 9.20 2.15
CA GLU A 408 -17.02 8.45 3.26
C GLU A 408 -16.66 6.96 3.10
N PRO A 409 -16.40 6.24 4.21
CA PRO A 409 -16.15 4.81 4.16
C PRO A 409 -17.31 4.05 3.51
N TRP A 410 -16.98 2.99 2.80
CA TRP A 410 -17.92 2.09 2.16
C TRP A 410 -17.57 0.63 2.48
N SER A 411 -18.29 -0.33 1.92
CA SER A 411 -17.95 -1.75 2.07
C SER A 411 -18.08 -2.49 0.74
N TYR A 412 -17.14 -3.40 0.46
CA TYR A 412 -17.21 -4.32 -0.67
C TYR A 412 -17.25 -5.74 -0.13
N ARG A 413 -18.20 -6.59 -0.56
CA ARG A 413 -18.39 -7.95 -0.02
C ARG A 413 -18.36 -8.03 1.52
N GLY A 414 -18.91 -7.03 2.22
CA GLY A 414 -18.87 -7.00 3.70
C GLY A 414 -17.52 -6.64 4.34
N VAL A 415 -16.53 -6.21 3.56
CA VAL A 415 -15.25 -5.67 4.03
C VAL A 415 -15.28 -4.14 3.96
N PRO A 416 -15.10 -3.42 5.07
CA PRO A 416 -15.09 -1.95 5.07
C PRO A 416 -13.82 -1.40 4.42
N PHE A 417 -13.97 -0.37 3.60
CA PHE A 417 -12.87 0.35 2.96
C PHE A 417 -13.16 1.85 2.83
N GLN A 418 -12.12 2.66 2.68
CA GLN A 418 -12.21 4.09 2.42
C GLN A 418 -11.19 4.48 1.34
N ILE A 419 -11.54 5.50 0.55
CA ILE A 419 -10.68 6.00 -0.54
C ILE A 419 -10.37 7.47 -0.28
N GLU A 420 -9.08 7.78 -0.38
CA GLU A 420 -8.56 9.14 -0.31
C GLU A 420 -7.77 9.42 -1.59
N VAL A 421 -7.97 10.60 -2.18
CA VAL A 421 -7.27 11.01 -3.39
C VAL A 421 -6.64 12.38 -3.21
N GLY A 422 -5.52 12.59 -3.88
CA GLY A 422 -4.82 13.87 -3.88
C GLY A 422 -4.19 14.16 -5.23
N ALA A 423 -3.96 15.44 -5.52
CA ALA A 423 -3.19 15.86 -6.68
C ALA A 423 -2.28 17.05 -6.35
N ALA A 424 -1.09 17.03 -6.94
CA ALA A 424 -0.17 18.16 -7.00
C ALA A 424 0.02 18.58 -8.46
N TYR A 425 -0.15 19.87 -8.76
CA TYR A 425 -0.07 20.43 -10.10
C TYR A 425 1.01 21.52 -10.18
N GLY A 426 1.82 21.47 -11.23
CA GLY A 426 2.87 22.46 -11.51
C GLY A 426 4.07 22.34 -10.57
N GLY A 427 5.12 23.11 -10.85
CA GLY A 427 6.39 23.03 -10.11
C GLY A 427 7.43 22.10 -10.75
N LYS A 428 8.70 22.37 -10.50
CA LYS A 428 9.85 21.58 -10.98
C LYS A 428 9.86 20.20 -10.36
N SER A 429 9.51 20.05 -9.08
CA SER A 429 9.50 18.75 -8.40
C SER A 429 8.42 17.82 -8.95
N VAL A 430 7.25 18.37 -9.30
CA VAL A 430 6.17 17.61 -9.94
C VAL A 430 6.57 17.20 -11.36
N ILE A 431 7.20 18.12 -12.11
CA ILE A 431 7.72 17.85 -13.46
C ILE A 431 8.79 16.74 -13.43
N GLY A 432 9.71 16.77 -12.47
CA GLY A 432 10.77 15.76 -12.34
C GLY A 432 10.26 14.34 -12.08
N ASP A 433 9.09 14.22 -11.45
CA ASP A 433 8.43 12.94 -11.24
C ASP A 433 7.52 12.51 -12.41
N CYS A 434 7.19 13.41 -13.33
CA CYS A 434 6.36 13.10 -14.49
C CYS A 434 7.20 12.54 -15.64
N GLU A 435 6.61 11.65 -16.44
CA GLU A 435 7.27 11.08 -17.62
C GLU A 435 7.27 12.11 -18.76
N ARG A 436 8.45 12.53 -19.23
CA ARG A 436 8.55 13.51 -20.32
C ARG A 436 8.35 12.81 -21.67
N VAL A 437 7.26 13.12 -22.36
CA VAL A 437 6.92 12.52 -23.67
C VAL A 437 7.48 13.34 -24.81
N LYS A 438 7.34 14.68 -24.74
CA LYS A 438 7.92 15.65 -25.68
C LYS A 438 8.42 16.87 -24.91
N GLU A 439 9.11 17.79 -25.58
CA GLU A 439 9.44 19.07 -24.97
C GLU A 439 8.16 19.82 -24.56
N GLY A 440 8.04 20.15 -23.27
CA GLY A 440 6.85 20.80 -22.70
C GLY A 440 5.64 19.90 -22.46
N VAL A 441 5.65 18.62 -22.89
CA VAL A 441 4.53 17.69 -22.68
C VAL A 441 4.94 16.59 -21.70
N PHE A 442 4.34 16.65 -20.51
CA PHE A 442 4.56 15.72 -19.42
C PHE A 442 3.35 14.82 -19.25
N LYS A 443 3.59 13.53 -19.14
CA LYS A 443 2.57 12.54 -18.79
C LYS A 443 2.54 12.41 -17.28
N SER A 444 1.33 12.55 -16.74
CA SER A 444 1.10 12.50 -15.29
C SER A 444 1.58 11.20 -14.65
N ARG A 445 2.02 11.30 -13.39
CA ARG A 445 2.39 10.15 -12.56
C ARG A 445 1.25 9.80 -11.62
N VAL A 446 1.03 8.50 -11.45
CA VAL A 446 0.04 7.97 -10.48
C VAL A 446 0.78 7.25 -9.36
N ILE A 447 0.65 7.77 -8.14
CA ILE A 447 1.13 7.14 -6.90
C ILE A 447 -0.03 6.37 -6.28
N ARG A 448 0.20 5.09 -6.02
CA ARG A 448 -0.82 4.16 -5.49
C ARG A 448 -0.42 3.75 -4.09
N LEU A 449 -1.33 3.91 -3.15
CA LEU A 449 -1.16 3.51 -1.76
C LEU A 449 -2.27 2.53 -1.38
N ALA A 450 -1.91 1.50 -0.60
CA ALA A 450 -2.87 0.61 0.05
C ALA A 450 -2.48 0.44 1.52
N ASN A 451 -3.43 0.68 2.44
CA ASN A 451 -3.20 0.64 3.89
C ASN A 451 -1.94 1.43 4.33
N LYS A 452 -1.74 2.64 3.80
CA LYS A 452 -0.56 3.50 4.07
C LYS A 452 0.79 2.92 3.56
N CYS A 453 0.75 1.93 2.67
CA CYS A 453 1.93 1.37 2.00
C CYS A 453 1.94 1.71 0.50
N PRO A 454 3.08 2.12 -0.08
CA PRO A 454 3.21 2.32 -1.51
C PRO A 454 3.12 1.02 -2.31
N LEU A 455 2.50 1.10 -3.49
CA LEU A 455 2.42 0.03 -4.48
C LEU A 455 3.24 0.42 -5.71
N ILE A 456 4.49 -0.02 -5.78
CA ILE A 456 5.42 0.42 -6.85
C ILE A 456 5.27 -0.40 -8.13
N TYR A 457 5.16 -1.72 -7.99
CA TYR A 457 5.18 -2.66 -9.11
C TYR A 457 3.77 -2.93 -9.67
N ASP A 458 3.70 -3.49 -10.88
CA ASP A 458 2.45 -3.91 -11.55
C ASP A 458 1.40 -2.81 -11.70
N SER A 459 1.85 -1.57 -11.95
CA SER A 459 0.98 -0.41 -12.09
C SER A 459 -0.08 -0.58 -13.17
N ARG A 460 0.20 -1.25 -14.29
CA ARG A 460 -0.75 -1.41 -15.39
C ARG A 460 -1.93 -2.32 -15.04
N ASP A 461 -1.72 -3.32 -14.18
CA ASP A 461 -2.74 -4.29 -13.83
C ASP A 461 -3.60 -3.89 -12.64
N CYS A 462 -3.10 -2.96 -11.83
CA CYS A 462 -3.79 -2.48 -10.65
C CYS A 462 -5.08 -1.71 -10.99
N LEU A 463 -6.15 -2.06 -10.26
CA LEU A 463 -7.43 -1.35 -10.31
C LEU A 463 -7.25 0.17 -10.18
N LEU A 464 -6.47 0.63 -9.20
CA LEU A 464 -6.30 2.07 -8.92
C LEU A 464 -5.78 2.85 -10.14
N TYR A 465 -4.86 2.26 -10.90
CA TYR A 465 -4.31 2.87 -12.11
C TYR A 465 -5.31 2.82 -13.28
N LYS A 466 -6.00 1.68 -13.45
CA LYS A 466 -7.01 1.49 -14.50
C LYS A 466 -8.13 2.53 -14.39
N VAL A 467 -8.62 2.81 -13.18
CA VAL A 467 -9.68 3.80 -12.96
C VAL A 467 -9.23 5.23 -13.30
N VAL A 468 -7.97 5.61 -13.02
CA VAL A 468 -7.45 6.92 -13.44
C VAL A 468 -7.45 7.05 -14.97
N LYS A 469 -7.09 5.99 -15.67
CA LYS A 469 -7.07 5.93 -17.14
C LYS A 469 -8.49 5.93 -17.74
N GLU A 470 -9.49 5.37 -17.05
CA GLU A 470 -10.89 5.38 -17.47
C GLU A 470 -11.56 6.76 -17.40
N ILE A 471 -11.05 7.66 -16.55
CA ILE A 471 -11.63 9.00 -16.40
C ILE A 471 -11.29 9.87 -17.59
N ASN A 472 -12.31 10.56 -18.12
CA ASN A 472 -12.15 11.58 -19.14
C ASN A 472 -11.69 12.91 -18.50
N TRP A 473 -10.38 13.13 -18.48
CA TRP A 473 -9.75 14.32 -17.91
C TRP A 473 -9.92 15.57 -18.77
N LYS A 474 -10.30 15.44 -20.05
CA LYS A 474 -10.62 16.58 -20.94
C LYS A 474 -11.76 17.43 -20.37
N ASN A 475 -12.74 16.79 -19.73
CA ASN A 475 -13.85 17.47 -19.06
C ASN A 475 -13.37 18.40 -17.94
N TYR A 476 -12.20 18.11 -17.34
CA TYR A 476 -11.57 18.90 -16.30
C TYR A 476 -10.46 19.83 -16.82
N LYS A 477 -10.47 20.15 -18.12
CA LYS A 477 -9.49 21.03 -18.79
C LYS A 477 -8.05 20.50 -18.80
N LEU A 478 -7.86 19.19 -18.60
CA LEU A 478 -6.57 18.54 -18.76
C LEU A 478 -6.49 17.82 -20.11
N PRO A 479 -5.47 18.09 -20.95
CA PRO A 479 -5.31 17.39 -22.22
C PRO A 479 -5.02 15.90 -21.98
N GLN A 480 -5.59 15.03 -22.81
CA GLN A 480 -5.49 13.58 -22.67
C GLN A 480 -5.67 12.93 -24.04
N ASP A 481 -4.86 11.94 -24.38
CA ASP A 481 -5.10 11.06 -25.53
C ASP A 481 -6.01 9.91 -25.13
N GLU A 482 -6.78 9.36 -26.07
CA GLU A 482 -7.74 8.29 -25.74
C GLU A 482 -7.05 7.09 -25.09
N GLY A 483 -7.57 6.68 -23.93
CA GLY A 483 -7.01 5.58 -23.15
C GLY A 483 -5.62 5.84 -22.55
N ASN A 484 -5.17 7.08 -22.43
CA ASN A 484 -3.92 7.42 -21.75
C ASN A 484 -4.15 8.25 -20.48
N LEU A 485 -3.10 8.41 -19.69
CA LEU A 485 -3.11 9.33 -18.55
C LEU A 485 -3.14 10.79 -19.05
N PRO A 486 -3.61 11.75 -18.22
CA PRO A 486 -3.58 13.16 -18.61
C PRO A 486 -2.16 13.64 -18.86
N MET A 487 -2.00 14.44 -19.92
CA MET A 487 -0.75 15.05 -20.38
C MET A 487 -0.55 16.42 -19.73
N ALA A 488 -0.39 16.43 -18.42
CA ALA A 488 -0.11 17.63 -17.66
C ALA A 488 0.96 17.33 -16.59
N PRO A 489 1.69 18.37 -16.11
CA PRO A 489 2.59 18.23 -14.98
C PRO A 489 1.76 18.10 -13.68
N ILE A 490 1.18 16.91 -13.49
CA ILE A 490 0.33 16.56 -12.36
C ILE A 490 0.72 15.19 -11.82
N VAL A 491 0.83 15.10 -10.49
CA VAL A 491 0.97 13.83 -9.77
C VAL A 491 -0.35 13.54 -9.08
N ILE A 492 -0.94 12.38 -9.37
CA ILE A 492 -2.21 11.93 -8.79
C ILE A 492 -1.88 10.84 -7.76
N ILE A 493 -2.36 11.01 -6.53
CA ILE A 493 -2.17 10.09 -5.43
C ILE A 493 -3.50 9.45 -5.08
N ILE A 494 -3.50 8.13 -4.90
CA ILE A 494 -4.69 7.37 -4.52
C ILE A 494 -4.33 6.48 -3.34
N SER A 495 -5.09 6.58 -2.26
CA SER A 495 -4.97 5.74 -1.07
C SER A 495 -6.23 4.91 -0.90
N LEU A 496 -6.08 3.59 -0.89
CA LEU A 496 -7.12 2.64 -0.52
C LEU A 496 -6.83 2.13 0.88
N VAL A 497 -7.76 2.32 1.80
CA VAL A 497 -7.66 1.87 3.19
C VAL A 497 -8.73 0.83 3.44
N SER A 498 -8.38 -0.35 3.94
CA SER A 498 -9.32 -1.45 4.18
C SER A 498 -8.82 -2.39 5.27
N THR A 499 -9.74 -3.08 5.97
CA THR A 499 -9.34 -4.17 6.89
C THR A 499 -8.66 -5.31 6.15
N LYS A 500 -9.15 -5.64 4.95
CA LYS A 500 -8.52 -6.57 4.01
C LYS A 500 -8.48 -5.90 2.64
N VAL A 501 -7.30 -5.67 2.10
CA VAL A 501 -7.10 -5.18 0.73
C VAL A 501 -7.08 -6.39 -0.21
N PRO A 502 -7.84 -6.38 -1.32
CA PRO A 502 -7.84 -7.48 -2.27
C PRO A 502 -6.61 -7.37 -3.19
N TYR A 503 -5.48 -7.94 -2.77
CA TYR A 503 -4.29 -7.99 -3.62
C TYR A 503 -4.39 -9.09 -4.68
N SER A 504 -3.87 -8.83 -5.88
CA SER A 504 -3.78 -9.84 -6.94
C SER A 504 -2.71 -10.90 -6.66
N VAL A 505 -1.64 -10.51 -5.97
CA VAL A 505 -0.47 -11.36 -5.67
C VAL A 505 -0.08 -11.24 -4.19
N PRO A 506 0.50 -12.31 -3.59
CA PRO A 506 0.96 -12.29 -2.19
C PRO A 506 1.99 -11.18 -1.88
N GLY A 507 2.82 -10.80 -2.86
CA GLY A 507 3.77 -9.69 -2.75
C GLY A 507 3.16 -8.29 -2.57
N LYS A 508 1.83 -8.14 -2.69
CA LYS A 508 1.06 -6.90 -2.51
C LYS A 508 1.43 -5.78 -3.51
N PHE A 509 1.58 -6.09 -4.79
CA PHE A 509 1.96 -5.09 -5.81
C PHE A 509 0.77 -4.36 -6.44
N ALA A 510 -0.37 -5.05 -6.58
CA ALA A 510 -1.54 -4.52 -7.24
C ALA A 510 -2.83 -4.92 -6.52
N VAL A 511 -3.81 -4.01 -6.55
CA VAL A 511 -5.18 -4.24 -6.10
C VAL A 511 -5.97 -4.89 -7.23
N ALA A 512 -6.66 -5.98 -6.92
CA ALA A 512 -7.54 -6.74 -7.81
C ALA A 512 -8.80 -5.94 -8.19
N TYR A 513 -9.45 -6.34 -9.28
CA TYR A 513 -10.64 -5.67 -9.79
C TYR A 513 -11.88 -6.00 -8.94
N HIS A 514 -12.52 -4.96 -8.41
CA HIS A 514 -13.80 -5.01 -7.73
C HIS A 514 -14.64 -3.80 -8.12
N GLU A 515 -15.91 -4.01 -8.47
CA GLU A 515 -16.78 -2.96 -9.01
C GLU A 515 -17.10 -1.89 -7.95
N GLU A 516 -17.34 -2.28 -6.69
CA GLU A 516 -17.68 -1.35 -5.63
C GLU A 516 -16.51 -0.41 -5.29
N ILE A 517 -15.28 -0.92 -5.33
CA ILE A 517 -14.06 -0.11 -5.15
C ILE A 517 -13.87 0.83 -6.35
N ARG A 518 -14.10 0.32 -7.57
CA ARG A 518 -14.01 1.11 -8.81
C ARG A 518 -14.96 2.30 -8.81
N GLU A 519 -16.23 2.08 -8.46
CA GLU A 519 -17.25 3.13 -8.44
C GLU A 519 -16.90 4.23 -7.43
N GLN A 520 -16.54 3.85 -6.20
CA GLN A 520 -16.16 4.84 -5.18
C GLN A 520 -14.88 5.58 -5.55
N LEU A 521 -13.91 4.91 -6.16
CA LEU A 521 -12.69 5.55 -6.66
C LEU A 521 -12.99 6.55 -7.78
N ARG A 522 -13.87 6.18 -8.71
CA ARG A 522 -14.31 7.05 -9.80
C ARG A 522 -14.95 8.32 -9.24
N LEU A 523 -15.84 8.21 -8.26
CA LEU A 523 -16.48 9.36 -7.60
C LEU A 523 -15.47 10.24 -6.86
N ALA A 524 -14.48 9.65 -6.19
CA ALA A 524 -13.40 10.38 -5.52
C ALA A 524 -12.58 11.20 -6.53
N LEU A 525 -12.14 10.57 -7.62
CA LEU A 525 -11.36 11.22 -8.67
C LEU A 525 -12.16 12.27 -9.45
N GLN A 526 -13.48 12.09 -9.62
CA GLN A 526 -14.33 13.13 -10.20
C GLN A 526 -14.42 14.36 -9.29
N SER A 527 -14.49 14.17 -7.97
CA SER A 527 -14.47 15.27 -6.99
C SER A 527 -13.14 16.03 -7.06
N LEU A 528 -12.03 15.31 -7.16
CA LEU A 528 -10.69 15.86 -7.39
C LEU A 528 -10.60 16.63 -8.72
N GLY A 529 -11.15 16.06 -9.80
CA GLY A 529 -11.19 16.68 -11.12
C GLY A 529 -11.92 18.02 -11.13
N ARG A 530 -13.03 18.16 -10.39
CA ARG A 530 -13.76 19.43 -10.25
C ARG A 530 -12.91 20.51 -9.56
N LEU A 531 -12.13 20.15 -8.54
CA LEU A 531 -11.22 21.08 -7.86
C LEU A 531 -10.11 21.55 -8.80
N ILE A 532 -9.50 20.62 -9.55
CA ILE A 532 -8.46 20.93 -10.55
C ILE A 532 -9.02 21.84 -11.65
N GLN A 533 -10.22 21.53 -12.16
CA GLN A 533 -10.89 22.34 -13.16
C GLN A 533 -11.10 23.78 -12.69
N GLY A 534 -11.48 23.97 -11.43
CA GLY A 534 -11.63 25.29 -10.81
C GLY A 534 -10.32 26.09 -10.84
N TYR A 535 -9.21 25.46 -10.45
CA TYR A 535 -7.88 26.09 -10.49
C TYR A 535 -7.44 26.44 -11.92
N ILE A 536 -7.52 25.49 -12.86
CA ILE A 536 -7.11 25.72 -14.26
C ILE A 536 -7.94 26.81 -14.91
N SER A 537 -9.26 26.82 -14.69
CA SER A 537 -10.16 27.83 -15.25
C SER A 537 -9.83 29.22 -14.70
N HIS A 538 -9.51 29.31 -13.42
CA HIS A 538 -9.07 30.56 -12.79
C HIS A 538 -7.74 31.05 -13.37
N ARG A 539 -6.76 30.15 -13.56
CA ARG A 539 -5.46 30.45 -14.18
C ARG A 539 -5.61 30.94 -15.63
N GLN A 540 -6.35 30.21 -16.46
CA GLN A 540 -6.62 30.61 -17.85
C GLN A 540 -7.29 31.97 -17.93
N ARG A 541 -8.24 32.25 -17.03
CA ARG A 541 -8.88 33.57 -16.95
C ARG A 541 -7.87 34.68 -16.64
N GLN A 542 -6.95 34.45 -15.69
CA GLN A 542 -5.90 35.42 -15.38
C GLN A 542 -4.95 35.65 -16.55
N GLU A 543 -4.53 34.59 -17.25
CA GLU A 543 -3.68 34.66 -18.44
C GLU A 543 -4.37 35.44 -19.58
N HIS A 544 -5.64 35.15 -19.85
CA HIS A 544 -6.43 35.90 -20.84
C HIS A 544 -6.59 37.38 -20.44
N GLU A 545 -6.83 37.69 -19.17
CA GLU A 545 -6.93 39.06 -18.68
C GLU A 545 -5.59 39.82 -18.77
N GLN A 546 -4.46 39.14 -18.57
CA GLN A 546 -3.12 39.71 -18.75
C GLN A 546 -2.79 39.94 -20.22
N HIS A 547 -3.05 38.95 -21.07
CA HIS A 547 -2.84 39.07 -22.52
C HIS A 547 -3.69 40.18 -23.14
N ARG A 548 -4.95 40.29 -22.71
CA ARG A 548 -5.82 41.39 -23.12
C ARG A 548 -5.26 42.75 -22.68
N GLN A 549 -4.67 42.84 -21.48
CA GLN A 549 -4.02 44.06 -21.00
C GLN A 549 -2.77 44.41 -21.80
N SER A 550 -1.92 43.44 -22.15
CA SER A 550 -0.73 43.71 -22.98
C SER A 550 -1.13 44.20 -24.37
N ILE A 551 -2.15 43.58 -24.97
CA ILE A 551 -2.71 44.03 -26.26
C ILE A 551 -3.24 45.47 -26.13
N PHE A 552 -4.02 45.78 -25.10
CA PHE A 552 -4.51 47.14 -24.88
C PHE A 552 -3.40 48.16 -24.66
N GLN A 553 -2.30 47.80 -24.00
CA GLN A 553 -1.17 48.71 -23.83
C GLN A 553 -0.50 49.06 -25.17
N ILE A 554 -0.41 48.11 -26.08
CA ILE A 554 0.12 48.32 -27.43
C ILE A 554 -0.80 49.27 -28.20
N TYR A 555 -2.10 48.96 -28.28
CA TYR A 555 -3.07 49.82 -28.99
C TYR A 555 -3.22 51.20 -28.35
N ALA A 556 -3.15 51.30 -27.02
CA ALA A 556 -3.24 52.59 -26.34
C ALA A 556 -2.04 53.50 -26.67
N ARG A 557 -0.86 52.95 -26.96
CA ARG A 557 0.30 53.73 -27.42
C ARG A 557 0.09 54.28 -28.82
N GLU A 558 -0.42 53.47 -29.74
CA GLU A 558 -0.75 53.91 -31.11
C GLU A 558 -1.83 54.99 -31.10
N ILE A 559 -2.93 54.76 -30.36
CA ILE A 559 -4.01 55.76 -30.23
C ILE A 559 -3.49 57.05 -29.58
N ALA A 560 -2.62 56.96 -28.58
CA ALA A 560 -2.04 58.15 -27.97
C ALA A 560 -1.16 58.94 -28.95
N ARG A 561 -0.45 58.25 -29.86
CA ARG A 561 0.34 58.89 -30.93
C ARG A 561 -0.58 59.64 -31.91
N ASP A 562 -1.61 58.98 -32.42
CA ASP A 562 -2.56 59.58 -33.37
C ASP A 562 -3.30 60.77 -32.75
N MET A 563 -3.73 60.63 -31.49
CA MET A 563 -4.41 61.70 -30.75
C MET A 563 -3.47 62.87 -30.44
N SER A 564 -2.18 62.62 -30.20
CA SER A 564 -1.18 63.68 -30.02
C SER A 564 -1.02 64.50 -31.30
N VAL A 565 -0.95 63.85 -32.47
CA VAL A 565 -0.91 64.53 -33.78
C VAL A 565 -2.16 65.37 -34.01
N LEU A 566 -3.34 64.85 -33.68
CA LEU A 566 -4.62 65.54 -33.92
C LEU A 566 -4.90 66.69 -32.95
N THR A 567 -4.45 66.59 -31.69
CA THR A 567 -4.80 67.56 -30.63
C THR A 567 -3.65 68.48 -30.22
N GLY A 568 -2.42 68.19 -30.64
CA GLY A 568 -1.20 68.92 -30.25
C GLY A 568 -0.79 68.70 -28.78
N GLN A 569 -1.45 67.80 -28.04
CA GLN A 569 -1.12 67.47 -26.65
C GLN A 569 -0.02 66.42 -26.58
N ASP A 570 0.72 66.42 -25.47
CA ASP A 570 1.80 65.47 -25.23
C ASP A 570 1.30 64.02 -25.15
N GLN A 571 1.95 63.13 -25.90
CA GLN A 571 1.59 61.73 -26.06
C GLN A 571 1.58 60.97 -24.72
N GLU A 572 2.53 61.28 -23.82
CA GLU A 572 2.63 60.61 -22.52
C GLU A 572 1.45 60.95 -21.60
N LEU A 573 0.97 62.20 -21.64
CA LEU A 573 -0.19 62.64 -20.87
C LEU A 573 -1.47 61.94 -21.33
N ILE A 574 -1.67 61.77 -22.63
CA ILE A 574 -2.83 61.07 -23.20
C ILE A 574 -2.78 59.57 -22.86
N TYR A 575 -1.61 58.94 -23.01
CA TYR A 575 -1.41 57.54 -22.67
C TYR A 575 -1.70 57.27 -21.18
N ASN A 576 -1.19 58.12 -20.29
CA ASN A 576 -1.41 58.00 -18.86
C ASN A 576 -2.89 58.17 -18.48
N ARG A 577 -3.63 59.08 -19.14
CA ARG A 577 -5.08 59.24 -18.96
C ARG A 577 -5.86 58.01 -19.46
N LEU A 578 -5.51 57.45 -20.62
CA LEU A 578 -6.11 56.23 -21.15
C LEU A 578 -5.91 55.06 -20.18
N MET A 579 -4.69 54.87 -19.69
CA MET A 579 -4.36 53.82 -18.72
C MET A 579 -5.04 54.03 -17.36
N ALA A 580 -5.19 55.28 -16.90
CA ALA A 580 -5.94 55.60 -15.69
C ALA A 580 -7.43 55.23 -15.82
N SER A 581 -8.06 55.54 -16.97
CA SER A 581 -9.47 55.21 -17.22
C SER A 581 -9.75 53.69 -17.15
N VAL A 582 -8.78 52.87 -17.57
CA VAL A 582 -8.85 51.41 -17.53
C VAL A 582 -8.75 50.89 -16.10
N LYS A 583 -7.88 51.47 -15.26
CA LYS A 583 -7.76 51.11 -13.84
C LYS A 583 -9.05 51.40 -13.07
N THR A 584 -9.69 52.55 -13.32
CA THR A 584 -10.92 52.96 -12.63
C THR A 584 -12.12 52.07 -13.00
N LYS A 585 -12.26 51.68 -14.29
CA LYS A 585 -13.29 50.71 -14.71
C LYS A 585 -13.08 49.33 -14.07
N LYS A 586 -11.84 48.91 -13.88
CA LYS A 586 -11.49 47.62 -13.25
C LYS A 586 -11.86 47.60 -11.75
N GLN A 587 -11.62 48.69 -11.03
CA GLN A 587 -12.03 48.83 -9.63
C GLN A 587 -13.56 48.80 -9.47
N LYS A 588 -14.31 49.51 -10.33
CA LYS A 588 -15.78 49.44 -10.36
C LYS A 588 -16.30 48.03 -10.66
N ALA A 589 -15.73 47.34 -11.65
CA ALA A 589 -16.13 45.97 -11.99
C ALA A 589 -15.82 44.95 -10.89
N ARG A 590 -14.75 45.16 -10.11
CA ARG A 590 -14.37 44.32 -8.98
C ARG A 590 -15.27 44.55 -7.75
N ALA A 591 -15.67 45.80 -7.49
CA ALA A 591 -16.63 46.16 -6.45
C ALA A 591 -18.04 45.57 -6.72
N ILE A 592 -18.50 45.62 -7.98
CA ILE A 592 -19.80 45.05 -8.38
C ILE A 592 -19.82 43.52 -8.21
N ARG A 593 -18.71 42.83 -8.48
CA ARG A 593 -18.62 41.37 -8.28
C ARG A 593 -18.55 40.96 -6.81
N ALA A 594 -18.02 41.81 -5.93
CA ALA A 594 -17.96 41.54 -4.49
C ALA A 594 -19.33 41.72 -3.79
N HIS A 595 -20.26 42.47 -4.37
CA HIS A 595 -21.63 42.65 -3.86
C HIS A 595 -22.67 41.69 -4.46
N GLY A 596 -22.29 40.85 -5.42
CA GLY A 596 -23.20 39.90 -6.10
C GLY A 596 -23.22 38.48 -5.52
N SER A 597 -22.43 38.18 -4.48
CA SER A 597 -22.41 36.88 -3.80
C SER A 597 -22.92 37.02 -2.37
N GLY A 598 -24.24 37.20 -2.22
CA GLY A 598 -24.94 37.09 -0.94
C GLY A 598 -26.13 36.14 -1.10
N THR A 599 -26.01 34.93 -0.57
CA THR A 599 -27.19 34.11 -0.25
C THR A 599 -27.93 34.73 0.95
N PRO A 600 -29.28 34.61 1.02
CA PRO A 600 -30.06 35.28 2.06
C PRO A 600 -29.89 34.54 3.39
N SER A 601 -29.30 35.20 4.39
CA SER A 601 -29.31 34.72 5.77
C SER A 601 -30.59 35.17 6.47
N THR A 602 -31.24 34.19 7.07
CA THR A 602 -32.43 34.28 7.91
C THR A 602 -32.20 35.25 9.08
N GLN A 603 -33.18 36.11 9.32
CA GLN A 603 -33.21 37.04 10.43
C GLN A 603 -33.44 36.31 11.77
N THR A 604 -32.71 36.70 12.82
CA THR A 604 -33.23 36.91 14.19
C THR A 604 -32.17 37.67 15.03
N PRO A 605 -32.57 38.42 16.07
CA PRO A 605 -32.01 39.74 16.35
C PRO A 605 -31.01 39.78 17.50
N ALA A 606 -30.39 40.97 17.59
CA ALA A 606 -29.34 41.40 18.49
C ALA A 606 -29.64 41.30 20.00
N THR A 607 -28.57 41.16 20.77
CA THR A 607 -28.40 41.76 22.11
C THR A 607 -26.93 42.14 22.33
N ASP A 608 -26.70 43.44 22.50
CA ASP A 608 -25.76 44.15 23.38
C ASP A 608 -24.40 43.55 23.78
N ALA A 609 -23.32 44.32 23.56
CA ALA A 609 -22.57 44.98 24.66
C ALA A 609 -21.29 45.72 24.19
N ILE A 610 -21.26 47.02 24.48
CA ILE A 610 -20.17 47.77 25.15
C ILE A 610 -18.79 47.90 24.45
N ARG A 611 -18.63 49.07 23.82
CA ARG A 611 -17.67 50.17 24.09
C ARG A 611 -16.24 49.88 24.59
N SER A 612 -15.32 50.61 23.94
CA SER A 612 -14.03 51.16 24.39
C SER A 612 -12.76 50.31 24.18
N LEU A 613 -11.86 50.80 23.33
CA LEU A 613 -10.68 51.54 23.76
C LEU A 613 -9.95 52.11 22.54
N ALA A 614 -9.62 53.40 22.64
CA ALA A 614 -8.77 54.13 21.71
C ALA A 614 -7.29 53.82 22.00
N GLY A 615 -6.48 53.75 20.95
CA GLY A 615 -5.03 53.70 21.01
C GLY A 615 -4.46 54.12 19.65
N ASP A 616 -3.65 55.17 19.67
CA ASP A 616 -3.01 55.80 18.51
C ASP A 616 -2.04 54.85 17.77
N PRO A 617 -1.78 55.08 16.46
CA PRO A 617 -1.00 54.17 15.64
C PRO A 617 0.52 54.34 15.85
N ALA A 618 1.20 53.23 16.13
CA ALA A 618 2.65 53.14 16.10
C ALA A 618 3.16 52.99 14.64
N GLU A 619 4.11 53.85 14.26
CA GLU A 619 4.87 53.76 13.02
C GLU A 619 5.80 52.53 13.04
N ILE A 620 5.83 51.77 11.95
CA ILE A 620 6.81 50.70 11.68
C ILE A 620 7.53 51.04 10.37
N PRO A 621 8.88 50.93 10.29
CA PRO A 621 9.65 51.37 9.13
C PRO A 621 9.51 50.40 7.95
N VAL A 622 9.41 50.96 6.74
CA VAL A 622 9.38 50.20 5.48
C VAL A 622 10.81 49.89 5.04
N GLU A 623 11.20 48.62 5.08
CA GLU A 623 12.39 48.10 4.37
C GLU A 623 12.16 48.08 2.85
N ILE A 624 13.15 48.58 2.11
CA ILE A 624 13.15 48.68 0.64
C ILE A 624 13.56 47.32 0.04
N PRO A 625 12.76 46.70 -0.87
CA PRO A 625 13.20 45.49 -1.56
C PRO A 625 14.10 45.82 -2.76
N VAL A 626 15.18 45.03 -2.86
CA VAL A 626 16.23 44.98 -3.89
C VAL A 626 15.68 44.83 -5.32
N GLN A 627 16.26 45.58 -6.27
CA GLN A 627 15.94 45.55 -7.70
C GLN A 627 16.31 44.20 -8.34
N LYS A 628 15.37 43.60 -9.08
CA LYS A 628 15.63 42.48 -10.01
C LYS A 628 16.13 42.99 -11.37
N PRO A 629 16.99 42.26 -12.09
CA PRO A 629 17.59 42.74 -13.34
C PRO A 629 16.56 42.83 -14.47
N LYS A 630 16.73 43.86 -15.31
CA LYS A 630 15.88 44.18 -16.48
C LYS A 630 15.83 42.99 -17.46
N LYS A 631 14.62 42.54 -17.81
CA LYS A 631 14.39 41.63 -18.93
C LYS A 631 14.75 42.35 -20.23
N GLN A 632 15.58 41.71 -21.07
CA GLN A 632 15.85 42.12 -22.45
C GLN A 632 14.54 42.21 -23.23
N GLN A 633 14.33 43.34 -23.91
CA GLN A 633 13.22 43.55 -24.83
C GLN A 633 13.67 43.03 -26.20
N PHE A 634 13.02 41.98 -26.71
CA PHE A 634 13.15 41.59 -28.11
C PHE A 634 12.33 42.56 -28.97
N THR A 635 12.87 42.99 -30.11
CA THR A 635 12.16 43.82 -31.08
C THR A 635 11.17 42.94 -31.88
N LEU A 636 10.12 43.57 -32.42
CA LEU A 636 9.03 42.90 -33.12
C LEU A 636 9.50 42.06 -34.34
N GLU A 637 10.64 42.45 -34.92
CA GLU A 637 11.27 41.79 -36.07
C GLU A 637 11.99 40.49 -35.70
N GLU A 638 12.52 40.38 -34.47
CA GLU A 638 13.15 39.13 -33.98
C GLU A 638 12.13 38.07 -33.59
N TYR A 639 10.86 38.45 -33.42
CA TYR A 639 9.77 37.54 -33.07
C TYR A 639 9.03 37.00 -34.31
N LEU A 640 9.16 37.67 -35.46
CA LEU A 640 8.53 37.27 -36.73
C LEU A 640 9.44 36.41 -37.62
N ARG A 641 10.73 36.30 -37.30
CA ARG A 641 11.63 35.24 -37.78
C ARG A 641 11.52 34.03 -36.87
#